data_AF-A0AAD6ICP5-F1
#
_entry.id   AF-A0AAD6ICP5-F1
#
_cell.length_a   1.000
_cell.length_b   1.000
_cell.length_c   1.000
_cell.angle_alpha   90.00
_cell.angle_beta   90.00
_cell.angle_gamma   90.00
#
_symmetry.space_group_name_H-M   'P 1'
#
loop_
_entity.id
_entity.type
_entity.pdbx_description
1 polymer ?
#
loop_
_entity_poly.entity_id
_entity_poly.type
_entity_poly.pdbx_seq_one_letter_code
_entity_poly.pdbx_strand_id
1 'polypeptide(L)'
;MYSTSPSHPLSPYLSFKLSVGDGDLKVYATPTGSRWVQLAIFILLAIVPVATAVGAVYVYLKAFSQVKFNKIGVTEKRSSFAPLMSIFQKVAHPSNGMESNPGLALTNVVPFPSESGGVVGPTVNTRRRTVLIATMEYDIEDWGIKIKIGGLGVMAQLVGKHLTQQDLIWVVPCVGGIDYPKDDPREPMVITVLGNKYQVDVQYHRLQNITYVLLDAPVFRAQSKSEPYPARMDDLNSAIFYSSWNQCIAEAIRRFPAIDLYHINDYHGAAAPLYLLPRTIPCCLSLHNAEFQGLWPMKTPQENQEVCSVYNLDHALVKKYVQFGEVFNLLHGAANYLKIHQNGFGAVGVSKKYGKRSYARYPIFWGLKNIEALPNPDPSDIADWDHNANNNLEDVIIDAEFEASRAALKRQAQEWAGLKVDPEAQLFVFVGRWSMQKGIDLIADIFPSILDAHPKVQLMCIGPVIDLHGRFAALKLNRLIELYPGRVYSKPEFTALPPFIFSGAEFALIPSRDEPFGLVAVEFGRKGALGVGSRVGGLGQMPGWWFTIESMTTKHLIQQFKMAINDALKSSQETRALMRARSSKQRFPVAQWVEDLEILHATSIEKHTKYSKRHDRSSWRTSYGSTLVPESIRKVSSSSNNSREQSRSRSSIVSVPPSVPITSDMRLSVSRPDFDHVVSPTNLSSNLNMSDNEPDSDTDPRHKPLSSNPPADSRIVYSAVSDGEDVEPISGAIQEDGSVRPSPLGTPTFYFARSGASTPVLGARPEDSLLGRRDARASMMSLVSVDGIIKEKQDYNLQKVDPFFTDANNEYADKFEKKLANLNGKNSEDQLCIEEFLEKSQKDWFNRYRDVKLGKSPLPSPAASVFRIKVRETGRSESPPITGPDADPNAGQFILPNDYVPPTGLKRFMLMKLGDWPVYSIFLAIGQILALNSYQITLLNGEIGQTAEKLYILASIYLASSIIWWMVFRLVPSVYVLATPFFIYGFAFLFVGLAGPIHSSTSRTWLQNMGTGLYSFASSSGSIFFALNFGDEGGAPLRSWIYRATVIQGTQQLFISFLWYWGSWIAALNRKGSAQFSLAVTDPGALLGIGIGLASLLWLLGALVFFGLPAYYRQAPGQVPTFYLSLFRRFGMILLSTMTRFHVTFTLLAAQVIGSIATILARATAPDKLGPGDVFPDFSAGVAAGLGKANFWVCLLFMLSINVLCIFFYRKEQLAKP
;
A
#
# COMPACT_ATOMS: atom_id res chain seq x y z
N MET A 1 47.27 -18.59 -66.83
CA MET A 1 46.02 -18.47 -67.60
C MET A 1 45.03 -17.68 -66.78
N TYR A 2 44.44 -16.62 -67.34
CA TYR A 2 43.27 -15.97 -66.73
C TYR A 2 42.00 -16.72 -67.16
N SER A 3 41.28 -17.28 -66.18
CA SER A 3 39.87 -17.67 -66.36
C SER A 3 39.01 -16.67 -65.58
N THR A 4 37.93 -16.19 -66.20
CA THR A 4 37.07 -15.16 -65.62
C THR A 4 36.24 -15.73 -64.48
N SER A 5 36.73 -15.64 -63.25
CA SER A 5 35.89 -15.86 -62.08
C SER A 5 34.76 -14.81 -62.08
N PRO A 6 33.48 -15.21 -62.09
CA PRO A 6 32.38 -14.26 -62.08
C PRO A 6 32.39 -13.45 -60.78
N SER A 7 32.18 -12.13 -60.89
CA SER A 7 32.30 -11.17 -59.79
C SER A 7 31.30 -11.37 -58.64
N HIS A 8 30.34 -12.27 -58.83
CA HIS A 8 29.31 -12.66 -57.88
C HIS A 8 28.81 -14.07 -58.23
N PRO A 9 28.33 -14.86 -57.25
CA PRO A 9 27.68 -16.13 -57.52
C PRO A 9 26.34 -15.91 -58.25
N LEU A 10 26.03 -16.81 -59.19
CA LEU A 10 24.75 -16.82 -59.89
C LEU A 10 23.60 -17.13 -58.92
N SER A 11 22.47 -16.45 -59.07
CA SER A 11 21.25 -16.76 -58.31
C SER A 11 20.86 -18.23 -58.51
N PRO A 12 20.53 -19.01 -57.46
CA PRO A 12 20.19 -18.56 -56.10
C PRO A 12 21.34 -18.52 -55.08
N TYR A 13 22.58 -18.75 -55.49
CA TYR A 13 23.72 -18.91 -54.57
C TYR A 13 24.17 -17.57 -53.94
N LEU A 14 24.82 -17.65 -52.78
CA LEU A 14 25.18 -16.50 -51.93
C LEU A 14 26.68 -16.24 -51.85
N SER A 15 27.49 -17.29 -51.94
CA SER A 15 28.96 -17.21 -51.86
C SER A 15 29.60 -18.29 -52.73
N PHE A 16 30.93 -18.29 -52.80
CA PHE A 16 31.70 -19.40 -53.36
C PHE A 16 32.47 -20.10 -52.24
N LYS A 17 32.34 -21.42 -52.15
CA LYS A 17 33.29 -22.26 -51.41
C LYS A 17 34.48 -22.54 -52.32
N LEU A 18 35.62 -21.95 -51.98
CA LEU A 18 36.90 -22.23 -52.62
C LEU A 18 37.46 -23.54 -52.08
N SER A 19 37.92 -24.42 -52.97
CA SER A 19 38.60 -25.67 -52.64
C SER A 19 39.78 -25.89 -53.57
N VAL A 20 40.96 -26.21 -53.03
CA VAL A 20 42.15 -26.53 -53.82
C VAL A 20 42.16 -28.04 -54.09
N GLY A 21 42.45 -28.46 -55.31
CA GLY A 21 42.70 -29.87 -55.63
C GLY A 21 44.16 -30.23 -55.40
N ASP A 22 44.47 -31.07 -54.41
CA ASP A 22 45.88 -31.46 -54.11
C ASP A 22 46.59 -32.11 -55.32
N GLY A 23 45.84 -32.80 -56.18
CA GLY A 23 46.40 -33.48 -57.37
C GLY A 23 46.75 -32.58 -58.55
N ASP A 24 46.29 -31.32 -58.59
CA ASP A 24 46.57 -30.39 -59.70
C ASP A 24 46.82 -28.93 -59.28
N LEU A 25 46.78 -28.65 -57.98
CA LEU A 25 46.93 -27.36 -57.30
C LEU A 25 46.01 -26.24 -57.81
N LYS A 26 44.90 -26.57 -58.50
CA LYS A 26 43.93 -25.56 -58.96
C LYS A 26 42.92 -25.22 -57.89
N VAL A 27 42.55 -23.94 -57.84
CA VAL A 27 41.49 -23.42 -56.97
C VAL A 27 40.15 -23.52 -57.71
N TYR A 28 39.27 -24.39 -57.23
CA TYR A 28 37.89 -24.53 -57.71
C TYR A 28 36.96 -23.63 -56.89
N ALA A 29 36.12 -22.84 -57.56
CA ALA A 29 35.11 -22.00 -56.92
C ALA A 29 33.72 -22.63 -57.08
N THR A 30 33.24 -23.31 -56.04
CA THR A 30 31.90 -23.95 -56.06
C THR A 30 30.84 -22.98 -55.51
N PRO A 31 29.75 -22.68 -56.25
CA PRO A 31 28.66 -21.85 -55.73
C PRO A 31 28.00 -22.50 -54.51
N THR A 32 27.72 -21.72 -53.47
CA THR A 32 27.14 -22.24 -52.22
C THR A 32 26.19 -21.23 -51.54
N GLY A 33 25.43 -21.73 -50.56
CA GLY A 33 24.31 -21.01 -49.94
C GLY A 33 23.05 -20.90 -50.82
N SER A 34 21.94 -20.48 -50.21
CA SER A 34 20.70 -20.18 -50.93
C SER A 34 20.09 -18.88 -50.44
N ARG A 35 20.03 -17.88 -51.33
CA ARG A 35 19.44 -16.56 -51.08
C ARG A 35 17.98 -16.66 -50.67
N TRP A 36 17.24 -17.62 -51.22
CA TRP A 36 15.84 -17.86 -50.88
C TRP A 36 15.67 -18.42 -49.47
N VAL A 37 16.55 -19.33 -49.03
CA VAL A 37 16.54 -19.85 -47.65
C VAL A 37 16.89 -18.73 -46.66
N GLN A 38 17.94 -17.96 -46.91
CA GLN A 38 18.33 -16.86 -46.01
C GLN A 38 17.27 -15.74 -45.97
N LEU A 39 16.63 -15.41 -47.09
CA LEU A 39 15.51 -14.46 -47.14
C LEU A 39 14.28 -14.97 -46.38
N ALA A 40 13.90 -16.25 -46.55
CA ALA A 40 12.80 -16.86 -45.82
C ALA A 40 13.07 -16.87 -44.31
N ILE A 41 14.30 -17.16 -43.88
CA ILE A 41 14.71 -17.13 -42.48
C ILE A 41 14.73 -15.70 -41.93
N PHE A 42 15.17 -14.70 -42.70
CA PHE A 42 15.08 -13.30 -42.30
C PHE A 42 13.63 -12.84 -42.10
N ILE A 43 12.74 -13.21 -43.02
CA ILE A 43 11.29 -12.95 -42.91
C ILE A 43 10.69 -13.66 -41.69
N LEU A 44 11.05 -14.92 -41.44
CA LEU A 44 10.61 -15.66 -40.25
C LEU A 44 11.13 -15.02 -38.95
N LEU A 45 12.39 -14.61 -38.89
CA LEU A 45 12.97 -13.94 -37.72
C LEU A 45 12.38 -12.53 -37.49
N ALA A 46 11.86 -11.87 -38.52
CA ALA A 46 11.10 -10.63 -38.36
C ALA A 46 9.64 -10.88 -37.90
N ILE A 47 8.96 -11.87 -38.48
CA ILE A 47 7.53 -12.12 -38.22
C ILE A 47 7.30 -12.91 -36.93
N VAL A 48 8.06 -13.99 -36.67
CA VAL A 48 7.79 -14.91 -35.56
C VAL A 48 7.84 -14.23 -34.19
N PRO A 49 8.79 -13.33 -33.86
CA PRO A 49 8.78 -12.60 -32.58
C PRO A 49 7.54 -11.71 -32.43
N VAL A 50 7.10 -11.04 -33.49
CA VAL A 50 5.90 -10.18 -33.46
C VAL A 50 4.63 -11.03 -33.34
N ALA A 51 4.50 -12.10 -34.12
CA ALA A 51 3.37 -13.01 -34.09
C ALA A 51 3.26 -13.76 -32.76
N THR A 52 4.37 -14.20 -32.17
CA THR A 52 4.38 -14.83 -30.85
C THR A 52 4.12 -13.85 -29.71
N ALA A 53 4.57 -12.59 -29.82
CA ALA A 53 4.20 -11.54 -28.87
C ALA A 53 2.69 -11.23 -28.92
N VAL A 54 2.12 -11.06 -30.12
CA VAL A 54 0.66 -10.87 -30.31
C VAL A 54 -0.12 -12.09 -29.81
N GLY A 55 0.36 -13.31 -30.11
CA GLY A 55 -0.23 -14.56 -29.62
C GLY A 55 -0.19 -14.67 -28.10
N ALA A 56 0.92 -14.29 -27.45
CA ALA A 56 1.05 -14.26 -26.00
C ALA A 56 0.11 -13.22 -25.37
N VAL A 57 -0.04 -12.04 -25.97
CA VAL A 57 -1.01 -11.01 -25.53
C VAL A 57 -2.46 -11.51 -25.71
N TYR A 58 -2.80 -12.17 -26.81
CA TYR A 58 -4.13 -12.76 -27.02
C TYR A 58 -4.43 -13.87 -26.00
N VAL A 59 -3.48 -14.79 -25.77
CA VAL A 59 -3.61 -15.86 -24.76
C VAL A 59 -3.72 -15.28 -23.36
N TYR A 60 -2.95 -14.24 -23.03
CA TYR A 60 -3.07 -13.48 -21.78
C TYR A 60 -4.49 -12.92 -21.64
N LEU A 61 -4.96 -12.11 -22.59
CA LEU A 61 -6.29 -11.49 -22.54
C LEU A 61 -7.40 -12.56 -22.38
N LYS A 62 -7.34 -13.67 -23.12
CA LYS A 62 -8.34 -14.74 -23.10
C LYS A 62 -8.30 -15.63 -21.85
N ALA A 63 -7.13 -15.79 -21.22
CA ALA A 63 -6.98 -16.56 -19.98
C ALA A 63 -7.28 -15.75 -18.71
N PHE A 64 -7.18 -14.42 -18.80
CA PHE A 64 -7.54 -13.49 -17.73
C PHE A 64 -9.06 -13.21 -17.72
N SER A 65 -9.61 -12.69 -18.85
CA SER A 65 -10.96 -12.09 -18.95
C SER A 65 -12.19 -13.01 -18.71
N GLN A 66 -12.02 -14.19 -18.11
CA GLN A 66 -13.08 -15.14 -17.82
C GLN A 66 -13.81 -14.84 -16.50
N VAL A 67 -15.08 -14.43 -16.61
CA VAL A 67 -16.02 -14.36 -15.48
C VAL A 67 -16.16 -15.74 -14.83
N LYS A 68 -16.06 -15.83 -13.50
CA LYS A 68 -16.04 -17.09 -12.76
C LYS A 68 -17.40 -17.35 -12.11
N PHE A 69 -18.31 -17.95 -12.89
CA PHE A 69 -19.64 -18.36 -12.45
C PHE A 69 -19.57 -19.33 -11.25
N ASN A 70 -20.16 -18.97 -10.11
CA ASN A 70 -20.19 -19.82 -8.92
C ASN A 70 -21.57 -20.45 -8.71
N LYS A 71 -21.71 -21.70 -9.16
CA LYS A 71 -22.94 -22.52 -9.03
C LYS A 71 -23.15 -23.17 -7.66
N ILE A 72 -22.16 -23.14 -6.76
CA ILE A 72 -22.13 -24.02 -5.57
C ILE A 72 -21.91 -23.24 -4.27
N GLY A 73 -20.97 -22.29 -4.22
CA GLY A 73 -20.59 -21.58 -3.01
C GLY A 73 -19.10 -21.71 -2.69
N VAL A 74 -18.75 -21.99 -1.44
CA VAL A 74 -17.34 -22.19 -1.03
C VAL A 74 -16.83 -23.55 -1.51
N THR A 75 -15.98 -23.57 -2.55
CA THR A 75 -15.30 -24.78 -3.03
C THR A 75 -13.78 -24.63 -2.94
N GLU A 76 -13.13 -25.32 -1.99
CA GLU A 76 -11.67 -25.37 -1.87
C GLU A 76 -11.05 -26.33 -2.91
N LYS A 77 -11.14 -25.97 -4.20
CA LYS A 77 -10.50 -26.74 -5.26
C LYS A 77 -8.97 -26.69 -5.15
N ARG A 78 -8.35 -27.85 -4.87
CA ARG A 78 -6.90 -28.07 -5.05
C ARG A 78 -6.48 -27.59 -6.45
N SER A 79 -5.45 -26.76 -6.53
CA SER A 79 -5.09 -26.09 -7.79
C SER A 79 -4.44 -27.05 -8.79
N SER A 80 -5.10 -27.24 -9.94
CA SER A 80 -4.67 -28.15 -11.03
C SER A 80 -3.35 -27.76 -11.71
N PHE A 81 -2.76 -26.61 -11.38
CA PHE A 81 -1.52 -26.09 -11.98
C PHE A 81 -0.24 -26.52 -11.25
N ALA A 82 -0.33 -27.34 -10.20
CA ALA A 82 0.82 -27.84 -9.44
C ALA A 82 1.95 -28.50 -10.26
N PRO A 83 1.69 -29.32 -11.31
CA PRO A 83 2.74 -30.09 -11.99
C PRO A 83 3.83 -29.26 -12.69
N LEU A 84 3.50 -28.03 -13.11
CA LEU A 84 4.44 -27.18 -13.87
C LEU A 84 5.34 -26.36 -12.94
N MET A 85 4.87 -26.05 -11.72
CA MET A 85 5.66 -25.33 -10.70
C MET A 85 6.75 -26.20 -10.04
N SER A 86 6.48 -27.49 -9.83
CA SER A 86 7.45 -28.40 -9.19
C SER A 86 8.71 -28.62 -10.03
N ILE A 87 8.63 -28.46 -11.36
CA ILE A 87 9.77 -28.53 -12.27
C ILE A 87 10.70 -27.33 -12.06
N PHE A 88 10.17 -26.10 -12.07
CA PHE A 88 10.97 -24.88 -11.85
C PHE A 88 11.56 -24.79 -10.44
N GLN A 89 10.82 -25.24 -9.41
CA GLN A 89 11.34 -25.22 -8.03
C GLN A 89 12.52 -26.17 -7.81
N LYS A 90 12.61 -27.30 -8.54
CA LYS A 90 13.75 -28.22 -8.46
C LYS A 90 15.05 -27.69 -9.06
N VAL A 91 15.00 -26.68 -9.94
CA VAL A 91 16.19 -26.09 -10.59
C VAL A 91 16.81 -24.96 -9.74
N ALA A 92 16.04 -24.35 -8.83
CA ALA A 92 16.46 -23.16 -8.09
C ALA A 92 17.31 -23.43 -6.83
N HIS A 93 17.41 -24.69 -6.37
CA HIS A 93 18.08 -25.04 -5.11
C HIS A 93 18.89 -26.35 -5.21
N PRO A 94 20.22 -26.27 -5.38
CA PRO A 94 21.12 -27.37 -5.11
C PRO A 94 21.16 -27.64 -3.59
N SER A 95 20.74 -28.84 -3.22
CA SER A 95 20.96 -29.54 -1.93
C SER A 95 21.58 -28.76 -0.75
N ASN A 96 20.78 -28.52 0.28
CA ASN A 96 21.23 -28.71 1.66
C ASN A 96 20.09 -29.32 2.47
N GLY A 97 20.34 -30.47 3.11
CA GLY A 97 19.28 -31.36 3.59
C GLY A 97 18.73 -30.97 4.96
N MET A 98 17.51 -30.44 5.00
CA MET A 98 16.60 -30.57 6.13
C MET A 98 15.16 -30.46 5.63
N GLU A 99 14.37 -31.52 5.74
CA GLU A 99 13.05 -31.58 5.11
C GLU A 99 12.03 -30.67 5.80
N SER A 100 11.45 -29.74 5.04
CA SER A 100 10.31 -28.92 5.48
C SER A 100 9.12 -29.19 4.58
N ASN A 101 8.29 -30.17 4.96
CA ASN A 101 7.11 -30.58 4.20
C ASN A 101 6.09 -29.43 4.05
N PRO A 102 5.79 -28.95 2.83
CA PRO A 102 4.80 -27.89 2.60
C PRO A 102 3.38 -28.49 2.58
N GLY A 103 2.99 -29.17 3.67
CA GLY A 103 1.80 -30.02 3.69
C GLY A 103 1.18 -30.34 5.05
N LEU A 104 1.68 -29.76 6.16
CA LEU A 104 1.05 -29.91 7.48
C LEU A 104 1.07 -28.59 8.27
N ALA A 105 -0.09 -27.94 8.29
CA ALA A 105 -0.48 -26.91 9.25
C ALA A 105 -1.93 -27.11 9.70
N LEU A 106 -2.37 -28.38 9.74
CA LEU A 106 -3.53 -28.78 10.54
C LEU A 106 -3.04 -29.03 11.96
N THR A 107 -3.69 -28.38 12.92
CA THR A 107 -4.13 -28.98 14.19
C THR A 107 -3.34 -30.18 14.73
N ASN A 108 -2.20 -29.91 15.41
CA ASN A 108 -1.88 -30.67 16.61
C ASN A 108 -2.76 -30.16 17.76
N VAL A 109 -4.06 -30.45 17.68
CA VAL A 109 -4.97 -30.32 18.83
C VAL A 109 -4.55 -31.37 19.85
N VAL A 110 -4.19 -30.93 21.05
CA VAL A 110 -4.18 -31.83 22.22
C VAL A 110 -5.65 -32.09 22.53
N PRO A 111 -6.15 -33.33 22.47
CA PRO A 111 -7.55 -33.61 22.78
C PRO A 111 -7.82 -33.29 24.24
N PHE A 112 -8.72 -32.34 24.50
CA PHE A 112 -9.34 -32.25 25.82
C PHE A 112 -10.31 -33.43 25.95
N PRO A 113 -10.16 -34.31 26.97
CA PRO A 113 -11.06 -35.43 27.16
C PRO A 113 -12.45 -34.92 27.56
N SER A 114 -13.48 -35.36 26.81
CA SER A 114 -14.88 -35.06 27.09
C SER A 114 -15.42 -35.98 28.18
N GLU A 115 -15.12 -35.67 29.45
CA GLU A 115 -15.62 -36.46 30.59
C GLU A 115 -17.06 -36.09 30.97
N SER A 116 -18.02 -36.66 30.23
CA SER A 116 -19.40 -36.80 30.72
C SER A 116 -19.50 -37.98 31.71
N GLY A 117 -18.88 -37.83 32.88
CA GLY A 117 -18.88 -38.83 33.96
C GLY A 117 -18.38 -38.22 35.27
N GLY A 118 -19.23 -38.21 36.31
CA GLY A 118 -18.96 -37.42 37.52
C GLY A 118 -17.95 -38.04 38.50
N VAL A 119 -16.81 -37.37 38.69
CA VAL A 119 -15.94 -37.51 39.88
C VAL A 119 -15.59 -36.11 40.39
N VAL A 120 -15.78 -35.86 41.69
CA VAL A 120 -15.50 -34.54 42.29
C VAL A 120 -14.01 -34.38 42.57
N GLY A 121 -13.27 -33.85 41.60
CA GLY A 121 -11.92 -33.32 41.78
C GLY A 121 -11.92 -31.84 42.22
N PRO A 122 -10.87 -31.36 42.89
CA PRO A 122 -10.79 -29.96 43.33
C PRO A 122 -10.71 -29.01 42.13
N THR A 123 -11.56 -27.98 42.12
CA THR A 123 -11.68 -27.02 41.02
C THR A 123 -10.40 -26.19 40.85
N VAL A 124 -9.62 -26.50 39.82
CA VAL A 124 -8.57 -25.60 39.33
C VAL A 124 -9.26 -24.37 38.77
N ASN A 125 -9.29 -23.30 39.57
CA ASN A 125 -10.03 -22.08 39.27
C ASN A 125 -9.30 -21.27 38.17
N THR A 126 -9.53 -21.66 36.90
CA THR A 126 -8.95 -21.03 35.71
C THR A 126 -9.50 -19.62 35.55
N ARG A 127 -8.72 -18.64 36.04
CA ARG A 127 -9.00 -17.21 35.87
C ARG A 127 -9.32 -16.92 34.40
N ARG A 128 -10.49 -16.33 34.16
CA ARG A 128 -10.92 -15.85 32.83
C ARG A 128 -9.89 -14.87 32.28
N ARG A 129 -9.62 -14.95 30.98
CA ARG A 129 -8.72 -14.01 30.30
C ARG A 129 -9.39 -12.65 30.25
N THR A 130 -8.69 -11.60 30.68
CA THR A 130 -9.14 -10.22 30.52
C THR A 130 -8.56 -9.63 29.24
N VAL A 131 -9.40 -9.25 28.27
CA VAL A 131 -8.99 -8.68 26.99
C VAL A 131 -9.48 -7.24 26.87
N LEU A 132 -8.57 -6.31 26.51
CA LEU A 132 -8.97 -4.95 26.15
C LEU A 132 -9.24 -4.85 24.65
N ILE A 133 -10.34 -4.19 24.31
CA ILE A 133 -10.70 -3.77 22.95
C ILE A 133 -10.91 -2.26 22.99
N ALA A 134 -10.45 -1.55 21.96
CA ALA A 134 -10.70 -0.12 21.81
C ALA A 134 -11.35 0.14 20.44
N THR A 135 -12.50 0.79 20.43
CA THR A 135 -13.31 0.97 19.22
C THR A 135 -14.10 2.27 19.22
N MET A 136 -14.34 2.81 18.03
CA MET A 136 -15.14 4.01 17.77
C MET A 136 -16.55 3.66 17.26
N GLU A 137 -16.77 2.40 16.87
CA GLU A 137 -18.10 1.81 16.65
C GLU A 137 -18.39 0.81 17.78
N TYR A 138 -19.50 1.00 18.49
CA TYR A 138 -19.86 0.24 19.69
C TYR A 138 -21.38 0.23 19.96
N ASP A 139 -21.78 -0.61 20.89
CA ASP A 139 -23.17 -0.91 21.24
C ASP A 139 -23.23 -1.08 22.77
N ILE A 140 -24.02 -0.24 23.45
CA ILE A 140 -24.32 -0.33 24.90
C ILE A 140 -25.81 -0.64 24.99
N GLU A 141 -26.15 -1.90 25.23
CA GLU A 141 -27.48 -2.44 24.93
C GLU A 141 -28.56 -1.95 25.92
N ASP A 142 -28.25 -1.88 27.20
CA ASP A 142 -29.14 -1.39 28.26
C ASP A 142 -29.35 0.14 28.21
N TRP A 143 -28.40 0.90 27.69
CA TRP A 143 -28.53 2.35 27.45
C TRP A 143 -29.12 2.69 26.07
N GLY A 144 -29.30 1.70 25.19
CA GLY A 144 -29.73 1.91 23.80
C GLY A 144 -28.72 2.68 22.92
N ILE A 145 -27.49 2.90 23.40
CA ILE A 145 -26.47 3.71 22.70
C ILE A 145 -25.75 2.84 21.67
N LYS A 146 -26.13 3.00 20.40
CA LYS A 146 -25.55 2.31 19.25
C LYS A 146 -24.85 3.28 18.29
N ILE A 147 -23.56 3.07 18.04
CA ILE A 147 -22.74 3.77 17.03
C ILE A 147 -22.20 2.73 16.03
N LYS A 148 -22.67 2.77 14.79
CA LYS A 148 -22.37 1.77 13.75
C LYS A 148 -22.39 2.43 12.37
N ILE A 149 -21.30 2.33 11.62
CA ILE A 149 -21.23 2.74 10.20
C ILE A 149 -21.04 1.52 9.28
N GLY A 150 -20.39 0.46 9.78
CA GLY A 150 -19.95 -0.64 8.93
C GLY A 150 -19.88 -2.00 9.63
N GLY A 151 -19.06 -2.88 9.06
CA GLY A 151 -18.86 -4.24 9.57
C GLY A 151 -18.15 -4.29 10.92
N LEU A 152 -17.41 -3.24 11.31
CA LEU A 152 -16.77 -3.18 12.63
C LEU A 152 -17.81 -3.08 13.75
N GLY A 153 -18.81 -2.21 13.63
CA GLY A 153 -19.94 -2.15 14.57
C GLY A 153 -20.77 -3.43 14.63
N VAL A 154 -20.83 -4.23 13.55
CA VAL A 154 -21.44 -5.58 13.58
C VAL A 154 -20.59 -6.54 14.41
N MET A 155 -19.27 -6.54 14.21
CA MET A 155 -18.37 -7.39 14.99
C MET A 155 -18.33 -6.97 16.46
N ALA A 156 -18.43 -5.67 16.79
CA ALA A 156 -18.56 -5.21 18.17
C ALA A 156 -19.83 -5.78 18.83
N GLN A 157 -21.00 -5.66 18.21
CA GLN A 157 -22.24 -6.24 18.71
C GLN A 157 -22.17 -7.78 18.85
N LEU A 158 -21.45 -8.45 17.95
CA LEU A 158 -21.21 -9.90 18.03
C LEU A 158 -20.31 -10.28 19.23
N VAL A 159 -19.17 -9.59 19.38
CA VAL A 159 -18.21 -9.72 20.49
C VAL A 159 -18.94 -9.60 21.83
N GLY A 160 -19.74 -8.55 22.00
CA GLY A 160 -20.45 -8.26 23.26
C GLY A 160 -21.47 -9.33 23.65
N LYS A 161 -22.07 -10.04 22.69
CA LYS A 161 -23.10 -11.06 22.96
C LYS A 161 -22.58 -12.50 23.06
N HIS A 162 -21.42 -12.82 22.47
CA HIS A 162 -20.97 -14.22 22.33
C HIS A 162 -19.66 -14.56 23.06
N LEU A 163 -18.88 -13.59 23.53
CA LEU A 163 -17.59 -13.83 24.21
C LEU A 163 -17.71 -13.84 25.75
N THR A 164 -18.74 -14.51 26.28
CA THR A 164 -19.05 -14.61 27.72
C THR A 164 -18.01 -15.39 28.55
N GLN A 165 -17.06 -16.06 27.89
CA GLN A 165 -15.98 -16.83 28.50
C GLN A 165 -14.75 -15.98 28.88
N GLN A 166 -14.60 -14.79 28.29
CA GLN A 166 -13.53 -13.83 28.57
C GLN A 166 -14.10 -12.60 29.29
N ASP A 167 -13.29 -11.88 30.06
CA ASP A 167 -13.69 -10.60 30.65
C ASP A 167 -13.23 -9.47 29.70
N LEU A 168 -14.10 -8.53 29.36
CA LEU A 168 -13.83 -7.53 28.32
C LEU A 168 -13.71 -6.13 28.90
N ILE A 169 -12.63 -5.42 28.58
CA ILE A 169 -12.49 -3.98 28.82
C ILE A 169 -12.68 -3.26 27.49
N TRP A 170 -13.71 -2.42 27.37
CA TRP A 170 -14.04 -1.71 26.12
C TRP A 170 -13.79 -0.22 26.26
N VAL A 171 -12.71 0.29 25.65
CA VAL A 171 -12.45 1.74 25.59
C VAL A 171 -13.27 2.34 24.43
N VAL A 172 -14.10 3.34 24.73
CA VAL A 172 -15.05 3.96 23.79
C VAL A 172 -15.11 5.49 23.99
N PRO A 173 -15.21 6.30 22.91
CA PRO A 173 -15.32 7.75 23.00
C PRO A 173 -16.79 8.21 23.10
N CYS A 174 -17.08 9.20 23.95
CA CYS A 174 -18.37 9.89 23.96
C CYS A 174 -18.44 10.89 22.79
N VAL A 175 -19.43 10.73 21.90
CA VAL A 175 -19.61 11.60 20.73
C VAL A 175 -20.64 12.70 20.96
N GLY A 176 -20.70 13.69 20.08
CA GLY A 176 -21.73 14.72 20.03
C GLY A 176 -23.07 14.18 19.53
N GLY A 177 -24.17 14.81 19.98
CA GLY A 177 -25.53 14.42 19.60
C GLY A 177 -26.07 13.16 20.30
N ILE A 178 -25.37 12.66 21.32
CA ILE A 178 -25.81 11.56 22.20
C ILE A 178 -25.65 12.04 23.65
N ASP A 179 -26.70 11.88 24.46
CA ASP A 179 -26.58 11.99 25.91
C ASP A 179 -26.13 10.65 26.51
N TYR A 180 -25.25 10.70 27.51
CA TYR A 180 -24.65 9.52 28.13
C TYR A 180 -25.00 9.52 29.62
N PRO A 181 -25.77 8.50 30.10
CA PRO A 181 -26.05 8.34 31.52
C PRO A 181 -24.79 8.40 32.38
N LYS A 182 -24.92 8.96 33.59
CA LYS A 182 -23.86 8.93 34.60
C LYS A 182 -24.00 7.68 35.46
N ASP A 183 -22.98 6.83 35.47
CA ASP A 183 -22.94 5.55 36.20
C ASP A 183 -21.79 5.55 37.22
N ASP A 184 -20.58 5.15 36.81
CA ASP A 184 -19.43 4.99 37.72
C ASP A 184 -18.28 5.97 37.37
N PRO A 185 -18.41 7.30 37.62
CA PRO A 185 -17.36 8.30 37.39
C PRO A 185 -16.02 7.95 38.03
N ARG A 186 -14.92 8.29 37.36
CA ARG A 186 -13.55 7.96 37.78
C ARG A 186 -12.64 9.17 37.70
N GLU A 187 -11.46 9.04 38.32
CA GLU A 187 -10.39 10.02 38.19
C GLU A 187 -10.12 10.27 36.69
N PRO A 188 -10.14 11.53 36.22
CA PRO A 188 -9.88 11.85 34.81
C PRO A 188 -8.53 11.31 34.32
N MET A 189 -8.42 11.05 33.02
CA MET A 189 -7.15 10.72 32.37
C MET A 189 -6.41 12.01 32.01
N VAL A 190 -5.11 12.03 32.29
CA VAL A 190 -4.22 13.12 31.87
C VAL A 190 -3.43 12.67 30.66
N ILE A 191 -3.57 13.41 29.56
CA ILE A 191 -2.79 13.21 28.34
C ILE A 191 -1.86 14.40 28.11
N THR A 192 -0.86 14.26 27.24
CA THR A 192 0.03 15.35 26.84
C THR A 192 0.03 15.51 25.31
N VAL A 193 -0.18 16.73 24.83
CA VAL A 193 -0.25 17.06 23.38
C VAL A 193 0.50 18.37 23.15
N LEU A 194 1.45 18.39 22.22
CA LEU A 194 2.33 19.55 21.94
C LEU A 194 3.11 20.06 23.17
N GLY A 195 3.35 19.18 24.16
CA GLY A 195 4.00 19.49 25.44
C GLY A 195 3.05 19.99 26.55
N ASN A 196 1.83 20.41 26.20
CA ASN A 196 0.82 20.82 27.17
C ASN A 196 0.08 19.58 27.72
N LYS A 197 -0.32 19.62 29.00
CA LYS A 197 -1.13 18.57 29.63
C LYS A 197 -2.61 18.94 29.61
N TYR A 198 -3.46 17.98 29.28
CA TYR A 198 -4.91 18.15 29.17
C TYR A 198 -5.66 17.02 29.88
N GLN A 199 -6.92 17.29 30.24
CA GLN A 199 -7.80 16.35 30.92
C GLN A 199 -8.83 15.72 29.97
N VAL A 200 -9.06 14.41 30.14
CA VAL A 200 -10.19 13.66 29.56
C VAL A 200 -10.97 13.09 30.73
N ASP A 201 -12.26 13.40 30.83
CA ASP A 201 -13.10 12.88 31.89
C ASP A 201 -13.47 11.42 31.58
N VAL A 202 -13.56 10.59 32.61
CA VAL A 202 -13.76 9.14 32.46
C VAL A 202 -14.84 8.67 33.40
N GLN A 203 -15.74 7.83 32.88
CA GLN A 203 -16.62 7.01 33.69
C GLN A 203 -16.59 5.57 33.22
N TYR A 204 -16.86 4.65 34.13
CA TYR A 204 -17.07 3.24 33.81
C TYR A 204 -18.56 2.93 33.75
N HIS A 205 -18.89 1.89 33.01
CA HIS A 205 -20.19 1.24 33.02
C HIS A 205 -19.96 -0.28 32.89
N ARG A 206 -20.77 -1.11 33.55
CA ARG A 206 -20.58 -2.57 33.59
C ARG A 206 -21.85 -3.30 33.17
N LEU A 207 -21.75 -4.03 32.07
CA LEU A 207 -22.81 -4.88 31.53
C LEU A 207 -22.26 -6.30 31.37
N GLN A 208 -22.82 -7.25 32.11
CA GLN A 208 -22.40 -8.66 32.09
C GLN A 208 -20.88 -8.82 32.37
N ASN A 209 -20.11 -9.37 31.43
CA ASN A 209 -18.65 -9.53 31.49
C ASN A 209 -17.86 -8.36 30.87
N ILE A 210 -18.55 -7.26 30.51
CA ILE A 210 -17.96 -6.09 29.83
C ILE A 210 -17.89 -4.90 30.80
N THR A 211 -16.70 -4.31 30.94
CA THR A 211 -16.51 -2.98 31.53
C THR A 211 -16.24 -1.99 30.41
N TYR A 212 -17.21 -1.14 30.11
CA TYR A 212 -17.05 0.00 29.22
C TYR A 212 -16.27 1.10 29.96
N VAL A 213 -15.29 1.67 29.27
CA VAL A 213 -14.47 2.81 29.69
C VAL A 213 -14.82 3.95 28.74
N LEU A 214 -15.75 4.81 29.19
CA LEU A 214 -16.22 5.94 28.42
C LEU A 214 -15.28 7.13 28.62
N LEU A 215 -14.80 7.68 27.50
CA LEU A 215 -13.92 8.85 27.46
C LEU A 215 -14.72 10.07 26.99
N ASP A 216 -14.92 11.05 27.88
CA ASP A 216 -15.60 12.30 27.55
C ASP A 216 -14.61 13.48 27.50
N ALA A 217 -14.55 14.14 26.36
CA ALA A 217 -13.78 15.34 26.13
C ALA A 217 -14.27 16.05 24.84
N PRO A 218 -14.11 17.38 24.73
CA PRO A 218 -14.50 18.12 23.52
C PRO A 218 -13.91 17.56 22.20
N VAL A 219 -12.69 17.03 22.23
CA VAL A 219 -12.07 16.35 21.06
C VAL A 219 -12.86 15.13 20.57
N PHE A 220 -13.53 14.39 21.46
CA PHE A 220 -14.37 13.25 21.12
C PHE A 220 -15.81 13.69 20.80
N ARG A 221 -16.35 14.64 21.58
CA ARG A 221 -17.67 15.27 21.35
C ARG A 221 -17.77 16.05 20.04
N ALA A 222 -16.65 16.43 19.43
CA ALA A 222 -16.60 17.03 18.10
C ALA A 222 -16.94 16.05 16.95
N GLN A 223 -16.95 14.74 17.20
CA GLN A 223 -17.42 13.71 16.27
C GLN A 223 -18.90 13.39 16.54
N SER A 224 -19.60 12.72 15.61
CA SER A 224 -21.04 12.46 15.71
C SER A 224 -21.41 10.98 15.60
N LYS A 225 -22.69 10.63 15.83
CA LYS A 225 -23.21 9.25 15.66
C LYS A 225 -23.08 8.73 14.22
N SER A 226 -23.22 9.61 13.21
CA SER A 226 -23.06 9.29 11.78
C SER A 226 -21.60 9.37 11.33
N GLU A 227 -20.83 10.28 11.92
CA GLU A 227 -19.42 10.55 11.60
C GLU A 227 -18.57 10.51 12.88
N PRO A 228 -18.32 9.33 13.47
CA PRO A 228 -17.48 9.18 14.67
C PRO A 228 -15.97 9.25 14.36
N TYR A 229 -15.55 9.20 13.09
CA TYR A 229 -14.15 9.27 12.64
C TYR A 229 -13.85 10.63 11.98
N PRO A 230 -12.69 11.26 12.28
CA PRO A 230 -12.26 12.47 11.58
C PRO A 230 -12.22 12.28 10.05
N ALA A 231 -12.83 13.20 9.32
CA ALA A 231 -12.99 13.12 7.85
C ALA A 231 -11.67 13.25 7.05
N ARG A 232 -10.57 13.65 7.70
CA ARG A 232 -9.21 13.76 7.15
C ARG A 232 -8.23 13.04 8.09
N MET A 233 -7.10 12.60 7.55
CA MET A 233 -6.15 11.70 8.24
C MET A 233 -4.67 12.14 8.19
N ASP A 234 -4.39 13.31 7.63
CA ASP A 234 -3.04 13.86 7.41
C ASP A 234 -2.82 15.25 8.02
N ASP A 235 -3.81 15.78 8.75
CA ASP A 235 -3.80 17.10 9.37
C ASP A 235 -3.56 17.09 10.89
N LEU A 236 -3.38 18.28 11.46
CA LEU A 236 -3.20 18.48 12.90
C LEU A 236 -4.44 18.04 13.73
N ASN A 237 -5.66 18.23 13.22
CA ASN A 237 -6.90 17.90 13.92
C ASN A 237 -7.00 16.38 14.19
N SER A 238 -6.81 15.58 13.15
CA SER A 238 -6.78 14.12 13.25
C SER A 238 -5.57 13.63 14.04
N ALA A 239 -4.40 14.28 13.95
CA ALA A 239 -3.24 13.94 14.77
C ALA A 239 -3.53 14.12 16.28
N ILE A 240 -4.17 15.24 16.67
CA ILE A 240 -4.58 15.50 18.06
C ILE A 240 -5.61 14.44 18.51
N PHE A 241 -6.61 14.13 17.68
CA PHE A 241 -7.63 13.13 17.98
C PHE A 241 -7.02 11.74 18.23
N TYR A 242 -6.23 11.22 17.29
CA TYR A 242 -5.65 9.89 17.40
C TYR A 242 -4.53 9.82 18.45
N SER A 243 -3.78 10.90 18.69
CA SER A 243 -2.87 11.00 19.85
C SER A 243 -3.62 10.83 21.17
N SER A 244 -4.68 11.64 21.36
CA SER A 244 -5.50 11.63 22.58
C SER A 244 -6.12 10.26 22.84
N TRP A 245 -6.71 9.67 21.80
CA TRP A 245 -7.28 8.32 21.82
C TRP A 245 -6.26 7.25 22.24
N ASN A 246 -5.08 7.21 21.61
CA ASN A 246 -4.07 6.21 21.92
C ASN A 246 -3.44 6.38 23.31
N GLN A 247 -3.30 7.62 23.80
CA GLN A 247 -2.87 7.88 25.17
C GLN A 247 -3.91 7.40 26.20
N CYS A 248 -5.20 7.64 25.96
CA CYS A 248 -6.26 7.15 26.84
C CYS A 248 -6.37 5.61 26.88
N ILE A 249 -6.14 4.92 25.75
CA ILE A 249 -6.05 3.45 25.72
C ILE A 249 -4.86 2.96 26.56
N ALA A 250 -3.69 3.63 26.48
CA ALA A 250 -2.54 3.28 27.31
C ALA A 250 -2.83 3.51 28.82
N GLU A 251 -3.53 4.58 29.18
CA GLU A 251 -4.00 4.81 30.56
C GLU A 251 -5.03 3.77 31.02
N ALA A 252 -5.93 3.31 30.14
CA ALA A 252 -6.82 2.20 30.45
C ALA A 252 -6.02 0.91 30.75
N ILE A 253 -5.00 0.60 29.94
CA ILE A 253 -4.12 -0.56 30.19
C ILE A 253 -3.32 -0.42 31.50
N ARG A 254 -2.96 0.81 31.92
CA ARG A 254 -2.35 1.06 33.24
C ARG A 254 -3.33 0.83 34.39
N ARG A 255 -4.57 1.31 34.26
CA ARG A 255 -5.61 1.24 35.31
C ARG A 255 -6.18 -0.16 35.52
N PHE A 256 -6.17 -1.00 34.49
CA PHE A 256 -6.63 -2.39 34.55
C PHE A 256 -5.44 -3.37 34.42
N PRO A 257 -4.61 -3.54 35.47
CA PRO A 257 -3.43 -4.40 35.42
C PRO A 257 -3.75 -5.89 35.23
N ALA A 258 -5.04 -6.26 35.28
CA ALA A 258 -5.55 -7.58 34.95
C ALA A 258 -5.52 -7.92 33.44
N ILE A 259 -5.44 -6.94 32.54
CA ILE A 259 -5.51 -7.20 31.08
C ILE A 259 -4.34 -8.09 30.64
N ASP A 260 -4.67 -9.26 30.08
CA ASP A 260 -3.72 -10.25 29.58
C ASP A 260 -3.36 -10.02 28.10
N LEU A 261 -4.23 -9.36 27.32
CA LEU A 261 -4.04 -9.06 25.90
C LEU A 261 -4.81 -7.80 25.44
N TYR A 262 -4.23 -7.03 24.51
CA TYR A 262 -4.90 -5.93 23.82
C TYR A 262 -5.21 -6.28 22.34
N HIS A 263 -6.48 -6.21 21.94
CA HIS A 263 -6.90 -6.41 20.55
C HIS A 263 -7.05 -5.07 19.82
N ILE A 264 -6.16 -4.85 18.85
CA ILE A 264 -6.14 -3.67 17.97
C ILE A 264 -7.02 -3.92 16.74
N ASN A 265 -7.95 -3.01 16.45
CA ASN A 265 -8.76 -3.02 15.24
C ASN A 265 -8.27 -1.92 14.26
N ASP A 266 -7.76 -2.35 13.10
CA ASP A 266 -7.03 -1.53 12.13
C ASP A 266 -5.93 -0.65 12.77
N TYR A 267 -5.85 0.62 12.38
CA TYR A 267 -4.78 1.55 12.79
C TYR A 267 -5.14 2.35 14.05
N HIS A 268 -6.43 2.43 14.42
CA HIS A 268 -6.97 3.45 15.30
C HIS A 268 -6.25 3.50 16.67
N GLY A 269 -6.05 2.33 17.29
CA GLY A 269 -5.36 2.17 18.59
C GLY A 269 -3.91 1.66 18.49
N ALA A 270 -3.29 1.73 17.32
CA ALA A 270 -2.02 1.05 17.05
C ALA A 270 -0.78 1.65 17.75
N ALA A 271 -0.85 2.88 18.27
CA ALA A 271 0.22 3.51 19.03
C ALA A 271 0.12 3.27 20.55
N ALA A 272 -1.05 2.86 21.07
CA ALA A 272 -1.27 2.66 22.51
C ALA A 272 -0.21 1.77 23.21
N PRO A 273 0.27 0.66 22.62
CA PRO A 273 1.33 -0.16 23.22
C PRO A 273 2.68 0.54 23.37
N LEU A 274 2.94 1.62 22.62
CA LEU A 274 4.24 2.32 22.60
C LEU A 274 4.43 3.20 23.83
N TYR A 275 3.36 3.81 24.35
CA TYR A 275 3.40 4.59 25.59
C TYR A 275 3.64 3.74 26.84
N LEU A 276 3.46 2.42 26.77
CA LEU A 276 3.67 1.49 27.88
C LEU A 276 5.14 1.08 28.05
N LEU A 277 5.98 1.31 27.02
CA LEU A 277 7.37 0.89 27.00
C LEU A 277 8.16 1.49 28.17
N PRO A 278 9.10 0.74 28.79
CA PRO A 278 9.62 -0.56 28.38
C PRO A 278 8.72 -1.77 28.71
N ARG A 279 7.64 -1.61 29.50
CA ARG A 279 6.67 -2.70 29.71
C ARG A 279 5.95 -2.99 28.38
N THR A 280 5.81 -4.27 28.06
CA THR A 280 5.09 -4.72 26.86
C THR A 280 3.87 -5.53 27.25
N ILE A 281 2.89 -5.57 26.35
CA ILE A 281 1.65 -6.34 26.45
C ILE A 281 1.48 -7.23 25.21
N PRO A 282 0.91 -8.44 25.31
CA PRO A 282 0.49 -9.21 24.15
C PRO A 282 -0.54 -8.44 23.33
N CYS A 283 -0.45 -8.51 22.00
CA CYS A 283 -1.36 -7.83 21.08
C CYS A 283 -1.87 -8.75 19.97
N CYS A 284 -3.11 -8.51 19.55
CA CYS A 284 -3.65 -8.96 18.26
C CYS A 284 -3.95 -7.75 17.38
N LEU A 285 -3.95 -7.94 16.06
CA LEU A 285 -4.30 -6.93 15.06
C LEU A 285 -5.29 -7.51 14.05
N SER A 286 -6.55 -7.08 14.11
CA SER A 286 -7.55 -7.38 13.08
C SER A 286 -7.55 -6.30 12.01
N LEU A 287 -7.38 -6.71 10.75
CA LEU A 287 -7.48 -5.84 9.58
C LEU A 287 -8.90 -5.91 8.99
N HIS A 288 -9.70 -4.89 9.29
CA HIS A 288 -11.03 -4.69 8.71
C HIS A 288 -10.93 -3.80 7.46
N ASN A 289 -10.11 -2.73 7.46
CA ASN A 289 -9.70 -2.06 6.23
C ASN A 289 -8.28 -1.44 6.27
N ALA A 290 -7.29 -2.20 5.78
CA ALA A 290 -5.88 -1.80 5.69
C ALA A 290 -5.56 -0.75 4.60
N GLU A 291 -6.56 -0.24 3.88
CA GLU A 291 -6.43 0.93 3.01
C GLU A 291 -6.25 2.22 3.82
N PHE A 292 -6.92 2.32 4.98
CA PHE A 292 -6.69 3.38 5.95
C PHE A 292 -5.60 2.95 6.93
N GLN A 293 -4.58 3.79 7.12
CA GLN A 293 -3.36 3.42 7.87
C GLN A 293 -2.94 4.41 8.96
N GLY A 294 -3.58 5.58 9.04
CA GLY A 294 -3.15 6.71 9.88
C GLY A 294 -1.81 7.27 9.43
N LEU A 295 -1.82 8.24 8.50
CA LEU A 295 -0.65 8.67 7.73
C LEU A 295 -0.40 10.18 7.85
N TRP A 296 0.63 10.58 8.60
CA TRP A 296 1.08 11.97 8.67
C TRP A 296 2.44 12.17 8.02
N PRO A 297 2.68 13.29 7.31
CA PRO A 297 3.96 13.55 6.65
C PRO A 297 5.09 13.77 7.65
N MET A 298 6.28 13.25 7.35
CA MET A 298 7.52 13.44 8.13
C MET A 298 8.71 13.71 7.18
N LYS A 299 8.54 14.60 6.20
CA LYS A 299 9.52 14.83 5.11
C LYS A 299 10.65 15.75 5.56
N THR A 300 10.32 16.73 6.41
CA THR A 300 11.23 17.71 7.01
C THR A 300 11.52 17.37 8.48
N PRO A 301 12.65 17.84 9.04
CA PRO A 301 12.91 17.74 10.48
C PRO A 301 11.82 18.44 11.32
N GLN A 302 11.24 19.53 10.82
CA GLN A 302 10.18 20.27 11.49
C GLN A 302 8.87 19.46 11.55
N GLU A 303 8.31 19.01 10.42
CA GLU A 303 7.13 18.11 10.40
C GLU A 303 7.35 16.89 11.31
N ASN A 304 8.56 16.33 11.31
CA ASN A 304 8.91 15.19 12.14
C ASN A 304 8.82 15.52 13.65
N GLN A 305 9.41 16.63 14.08
CA GLN A 305 9.29 17.14 15.45
C GLN A 305 7.84 17.50 15.81
N GLU A 306 7.11 18.14 14.90
CA GLU A 306 5.68 18.47 15.05
C GLU A 306 4.88 17.20 15.35
N VAL A 307 4.91 16.19 14.46
CA VAL A 307 4.16 14.93 14.64
C VAL A 307 4.56 14.21 15.93
N CYS A 308 5.86 14.09 16.24
CA CYS A 308 6.32 13.46 17.49
C CYS A 308 5.80 14.20 18.74
N SER A 309 5.72 15.54 18.69
CA SER A 309 5.21 16.36 19.80
C SER A 309 3.68 16.33 19.93
N VAL A 310 2.92 16.17 18.85
CA VAL A 310 1.46 15.95 18.91
C VAL A 310 1.17 14.58 19.53
N TYR A 311 1.92 13.56 19.12
CA TYR A 311 1.79 12.20 19.66
C TYR A 311 2.44 12.00 21.03
N ASN A 312 3.23 12.95 21.55
CA ASN A 312 3.97 12.79 22.80
C ASN A 312 4.78 11.46 22.84
N LEU A 313 5.42 11.13 21.72
CA LEU A 313 6.29 9.96 21.56
C LEU A 313 7.70 10.41 21.20
N ASP A 314 8.70 9.82 21.86
CA ASP A 314 10.10 10.10 21.58
C ASP A 314 10.49 9.76 20.13
N HIS A 315 11.43 10.55 19.58
CA HIS A 315 11.91 10.43 18.21
C HIS A 315 12.50 9.05 17.91
N ALA A 316 13.25 8.45 18.84
CA ALA A 316 13.82 7.12 18.65
C ALA A 316 12.74 6.03 18.71
N LEU A 317 11.69 6.19 19.52
CA LEU A 317 10.52 5.29 19.51
C LEU A 317 9.75 5.40 18.19
N VAL A 318 9.42 6.61 17.74
CA VAL A 318 8.72 6.84 16.47
C VAL A 318 9.52 6.26 15.30
N LYS A 319 10.82 6.56 15.22
CA LYS A 319 11.74 6.04 14.19
C LYS A 319 11.91 4.50 14.23
N LYS A 320 11.82 3.87 15.41
CA LYS A 320 11.96 2.42 15.59
C LYS A 320 10.69 1.65 15.28
N TYR A 321 9.53 2.18 15.67
CA TYR A 321 8.24 1.48 15.60
C TYR A 321 7.31 1.97 14.48
N VAL A 322 7.15 3.28 14.30
CA VAL A 322 6.02 3.89 13.56
C VAL A 322 6.41 4.48 12.20
N GLN A 323 7.62 5.03 12.07
CA GLN A 323 8.07 5.69 10.85
C GLN A 323 8.28 4.68 9.71
N PHE A 324 7.63 4.92 8.57
CA PHE A 324 7.82 4.13 7.35
C PHE A 324 8.26 5.03 6.20
N GLY A 325 9.58 5.24 6.06
CA GLY A 325 10.13 6.19 5.08
C GLY A 325 9.89 7.64 5.47
N GLU A 326 9.11 8.37 4.67
CA GLU A 326 8.83 9.80 4.79
C GLU A 326 7.48 10.09 5.50
N VAL A 327 6.87 9.09 6.16
CA VAL A 327 5.59 9.21 6.89
C VAL A 327 5.59 8.52 8.25
N PHE A 328 4.78 9.06 9.17
CA PHE A 328 4.30 8.41 10.39
C PHE A 328 3.15 7.48 9.99
N ASN A 329 3.22 6.19 10.32
CA ASN A 329 2.22 5.21 9.91
C ASN A 329 1.75 4.36 11.10
N LEU A 330 0.54 4.64 11.60
CA LEU A 330 -0.01 3.95 12.77
C LEU A 330 -0.13 2.43 12.54
N LEU A 331 -0.62 2.00 11.37
CA LEU A 331 -0.78 0.58 11.07
C LEU A 331 0.56 -0.17 10.94
N HIS A 332 1.62 0.51 10.49
CA HIS A 332 2.98 0.02 10.56
C HIS A 332 3.44 -0.11 12.02
N GLY A 333 3.09 0.85 12.89
CA GLY A 333 3.33 0.79 14.34
C GLY A 333 2.89 -0.54 14.96
N ALA A 334 1.63 -0.93 14.75
CA ALA A 334 1.12 -2.23 15.23
C ALA A 334 1.85 -3.42 14.58
N ALA A 335 1.97 -3.45 13.25
CA ALA A 335 2.64 -4.55 12.55
C ALA A 335 4.12 -4.73 12.96
N ASN A 336 4.82 -3.64 13.22
CA ASN A 336 6.22 -3.61 13.63
C ASN A 336 6.37 -3.92 15.13
N TYR A 337 5.40 -3.56 15.97
CA TYR A 337 5.30 -4.03 17.36
C TYR A 337 5.14 -5.56 17.41
N LEU A 338 4.22 -6.14 16.62
CA LEU A 338 4.05 -7.60 16.51
C LEU A 338 5.31 -8.30 15.97
N LYS A 339 6.00 -7.68 14.99
CA LYS A 339 7.31 -8.15 14.51
C LYS A 339 8.36 -8.21 15.62
N ILE A 340 8.49 -7.14 16.41
CA ILE A 340 9.54 -6.98 17.44
C ILE A 340 9.24 -7.81 18.68
N HIS A 341 7.99 -7.87 19.16
CA HIS A 341 7.65 -8.48 20.46
C HIS A 341 6.95 -9.84 20.37
N GLN A 342 6.42 -10.23 19.20
CA GLN A 342 5.74 -11.53 18.99
C GLN A 342 6.32 -12.33 17.82
N ASN A 343 7.52 -11.98 17.33
CA ASN A 343 8.18 -12.64 16.20
C ASN A 343 7.28 -12.66 14.92
N GLY A 344 6.52 -11.58 14.71
CA GLY A 344 5.68 -11.38 13.53
C GLY A 344 4.39 -12.21 13.49
N PHE A 345 3.86 -12.62 14.65
CA PHE A 345 2.57 -13.30 14.83
C PHE A 345 1.52 -12.37 15.47
N GLY A 346 0.24 -12.65 15.22
CA GLY A 346 -0.90 -11.95 15.84
C GLY A 346 -1.68 -11.02 14.90
N ALA A 347 -1.38 -11.01 13.59
CA ALA A 347 -2.10 -10.20 12.60
C ALA A 347 -3.01 -11.06 11.72
N VAL A 348 -4.30 -10.71 11.66
CA VAL A 348 -5.33 -11.41 10.88
C VAL A 348 -6.09 -10.46 9.95
N GLY A 349 -6.59 -10.98 8.84
CA GLY A 349 -7.59 -10.29 8.00
C GLY A 349 -8.96 -10.96 8.10
N VAL A 350 -10.03 -10.16 8.01
CA VAL A 350 -11.44 -10.58 8.16
C VAL A 350 -11.98 -11.58 7.10
N SER A 351 -11.13 -12.06 6.19
CA SER A 351 -11.44 -13.20 5.31
C SER A 351 -10.18 -13.89 4.77
N LYS A 352 -10.31 -15.18 4.38
CA LYS A 352 -9.21 -16.02 3.83
C LYS A 352 -8.48 -15.41 2.63
N LYS A 353 -9.12 -14.53 1.84
CA LYS A 353 -8.47 -13.81 0.73
C LYS A 353 -7.92 -12.45 1.17
N TYR A 354 -8.62 -11.71 2.03
CA TYR A 354 -8.26 -10.34 2.37
C TYR A 354 -6.91 -10.24 3.09
N GLY A 355 -6.66 -11.08 4.11
CA GLY A 355 -5.35 -11.08 4.80
C GLY A 355 -4.17 -11.34 3.85
N LYS A 356 -4.33 -12.29 2.92
CA LYS A 356 -3.33 -12.62 1.89
C LYS A 356 -3.14 -11.49 0.88
N ARG A 357 -4.22 -10.82 0.46
CA ARG A 357 -4.17 -9.61 -0.41
C ARG A 357 -3.44 -8.47 0.29
N SER A 358 -3.82 -8.12 1.52
CA SER A 358 -3.19 -7.03 2.29
C SER A 358 -1.70 -7.27 2.55
N TYR A 359 -1.29 -8.51 2.85
CA TYR A 359 0.12 -8.90 3.02
C TYR A 359 0.97 -8.84 1.73
N ALA A 360 0.32 -8.75 0.57
CA ALA A 360 0.97 -8.52 -0.71
C ALA A 360 0.92 -7.02 -1.11
N ARG A 361 -0.28 -6.42 -1.07
CA ARG A 361 -0.59 -5.03 -1.46
C ARG A 361 0.18 -3.98 -0.65
N TYR A 362 0.38 -4.18 0.66
CA TYR A 362 0.93 -3.14 1.54
C TYR A 362 2.31 -3.49 2.13
N PRO A 363 3.38 -2.73 1.78
CA PRO A 363 4.74 -2.98 2.25
C PRO A 363 4.95 -2.94 3.77
N ILE A 364 4.11 -2.20 4.51
CA ILE A 364 4.19 -2.07 5.96
C ILE A 364 4.09 -3.40 6.72
N PHE A 365 3.45 -4.41 6.12
CA PHE A 365 3.29 -5.74 6.70
C PHE A 365 4.42 -6.70 6.34
N TRP A 366 5.34 -6.36 5.43
CA TRP A 366 6.38 -7.30 4.96
C TRP A 366 7.43 -7.66 6.02
N GLY A 367 7.40 -7.00 7.18
CA GLY A 367 8.13 -7.42 8.39
C GLY A 367 7.50 -8.60 9.14
N LEU A 368 6.21 -8.88 8.91
CA LEU A 368 5.52 -10.07 9.43
C LEU A 368 5.91 -11.32 8.61
N LYS A 369 5.57 -12.51 9.12
CA LYS A 369 5.77 -13.78 8.38
C LYS A 369 4.64 -14.04 7.38
N ASN A 370 3.43 -13.74 7.82
CA ASN A 370 2.14 -13.94 7.18
C ASN A 370 1.15 -12.93 7.80
N ILE A 371 0.00 -12.77 7.15
CA ILE A 371 -1.22 -12.31 7.81
C ILE A 371 -2.19 -13.49 7.70
N GLU A 372 -2.73 -13.90 8.83
CA GLU A 372 -3.63 -15.05 8.93
C GLU A 372 -5.08 -14.61 8.63
N ALA A 373 -6.03 -15.51 8.81
CA ALA A 373 -7.44 -15.24 8.51
C ALA A 373 -8.28 -15.55 9.74
N LEU A 374 -9.08 -14.57 10.15
CA LEU A 374 -10.17 -14.74 11.11
C LEU A 374 -11.44 -14.35 10.33
N PRO A 375 -12.08 -15.29 9.62
CA PRO A 375 -13.23 -14.97 8.79
C PRO A 375 -14.39 -14.48 9.65
N ASN A 376 -14.98 -13.33 9.33
CA ASN A 376 -16.18 -12.89 10.05
C ASN A 376 -17.32 -13.93 9.85
N PRO A 377 -18.14 -14.19 10.88
CA PRO A 377 -19.31 -15.03 10.76
C PRO A 377 -20.53 -14.21 10.30
N ASP A 378 -21.64 -14.91 10.05
CA ASP A 378 -22.96 -14.27 9.98
C ASP A 378 -23.53 -14.21 11.41
N PRO A 379 -23.91 -13.04 11.96
CA PRO A 379 -24.49 -12.91 13.30
C PRO A 379 -25.79 -13.71 13.54
N SER A 380 -26.44 -14.21 12.49
CA SER A 380 -27.61 -15.09 12.59
C SER A 380 -27.27 -16.59 12.60
N ASP A 381 -26.01 -16.97 12.39
CA ASP A 381 -25.56 -18.38 12.34
C ASP A 381 -25.06 -18.88 13.71
N ILE A 382 -25.97 -18.86 14.69
CA ILE A 382 -25.70 -19.22 16.10
C ILE A 382 -25.89 -20.72 16.41
N ALA A 383 -26.28 -21.54 15.44
CA ALA A 383 -26.48 -22.97 15.62
C ALA A 383 -25.15 -23.72 15.82
N ASP A 384 -25.19 -24.88 16.49
CA ASP A 384 -24.02 -25.70 16.79
C ASP A 384 -23.15 -26.00 15.55
N TRP A 385 -21.85 -26.14 15.77
CA TRP A 385 -20.87 -26.39 14.72
C TRP A 385 -20.04 -27.64 15.04
N ASP A 386 -20.03 -28.59 14.10
CA ASP A 386 -19.17 -29.77 14.12
C ASP A 386 -18.08 -29.62 13.05
N HIS A 387 -16.82 -29.82 13.45
CA HIS A 387 -15.64 -29.83 12.57
C HIS A 387 -15.74 -30.90 11.46
N ASN A 388 -16.52 -31.97 11.66
CA ASN A 388 -16.68 -33.09 10.73
C ASN A 388 -17.93 -32.97 9.83
N ALA A 389 -18.76 -31.94 10.01
CA ALA A 389 -19.97 -31.73 9.23
C ALA A 389 -19.63 -31.38 7.77
N ASN A 390 -19.55 -32.41 6.92
CA ASN A 390 -19.51 -32.27 5.47
C ASN A 390 -20.79 -31.57 4.98
N ASN A 391 -20.73 -30.24 4.85
CA ASN A 391 -21.73 -29.44 4.17
C ASN A 391 -21.70 -29.74 2.66
N ASN A 392 -22.25 -30.89 2.28
CA ASN A 392 -22.43 -31.33 0.90
C ASN A 392 -23.49 -30.43 0.21
N LEU A 393 -23.07 -29.23 -0.19
CA LEU A 393 -23.86 -28.28 -0.96
C LEU A 393 -24.25 -28.82 -2.35
N GLU A 394 -23.80 -30.01 -2.73
CA GLU A 394 -24.15 -30.65 -4.00
C GLU A 394 -25.58 -31.23 -3.96
N ASP A 395 -25.97 -31.86 -2.84
CA ASP A 395 -27.21 -32.61 -2.62
C ASP A 395 -28.40 -31.77 -2.07
N VAL A 396 -28.59 -30.55 -2.59
CA VAL A 396 -29.59 -29.61 -2.07
C VAL A 396 -30.89 -29.62 -2.88
N ILE A 397 -32.01 -29.94 -2.22
CA ILE A 397 -33.38 -29.94 -2.77
C ILE A 397 -33.90 -28.49 -2.89
N ILE A 398 -34.67 -28.21 -3.94
CA ILE A 398 -35.36 -26.92 -4.14
C ILE A 398 -36.65 -26.88 -3.30
N ASP A 399 -36.81 -25.84 -2.50
CA ASP A 399 -38.01 -25.56 -1.72
C ASP A 399 -39.05 -24.81 -2.57
N ALA A 400 -40.06 -25.54 -3.06
CA ALA A 400 -41.09 -25.02 -3.94
C ALA A 400 -42.04 -24.00 -3.27
N GLU A 401 -42.21 -24.06 -1.95
CA GLU A 401 -43.04 -23.12 -1.20
C GLU A 401 -42.31 -21.78 -1.03
N PHE A 402 -41.01 -21.85 -0.70
CA PHE A 402 -40.13 -20.68 -0.72
C PHE A 402 -40.09 -20.01 -2.10
N GLU A 403 -39.94 -20.79 -3.19
CA GLU A 403 -40.00 -20.27 -4.56
C GLU A 403 -41.30 -19.51 -4.84
N ALA A 404 -42.46 -20.07 -4.48
CA ALA A 404 -43.76 -19.43 -4.68
C ALA A 404 -43.92 -18.13 -3.87
N SER A 405 -43.45 -18.12 -2.60
CA SER A 405 -43.57 -16.97 -1.70
C SER A 405 -42.91 -15.69 -2.24
N ARG A 406 -41.84 -15.83 -3.03
CA ARG A 406 -41.05 -14.69 -3.54
C ARG A 406 -41.84 -13.77 -4.49
N ALA A 407 -42.90 -14.26 -5.13
CA ALA A 407 -43.73 -13.44 -6.02
C ALA A 407 -44.41 -12.27 -5.27
N ALA A 408 -44.94 -12.54 -4.07
CA ALA A 408 -45.55 -11.51 -3.22
C ALA A 408 -44.52 -10.52 -2.68
N LEU A 409 -43.34 -11.02 -2.28
CA LEU A 409 -42.24 -10.20 -1.76
C LEU A 409 -41.65 -9.27 -2.83
N LYS A 410 -41.52 -9.74 -4.09
CA LYS A 410 -41.14 -8.89 -5.23
C LYS A 410 -42.18 -7.79 -5.46
N ARG A 411 -43.47 -8.13 -5.44
CA ARG A 411 -44.57 -7.16 -5.59
C ARG A 411 -44.49 -6.06 -4.51
N GLN A 412 -44.34 -6.42 -3.24
CA GLN A 412 -44.17 -5.44 -2.15
C GLN A 412 -42.96 -4.52 -2.36
N ALA A 413 -41.83 -5.07 -2.83
CA ALA A 413 -40.64 -4.28 -3.15
C ALA A 413 -40.84 -3.33 -4.35
N GLN A 414 -41.64 -3.73 -5.34
CA GLN A 414 -42.03 -2.87 -6.47
C GLN A 414 -42.97 -1.74 -6.02
N GLU A 415 -44.02 -2.07 -5.27
CA GLU A 415 -45.02 -1.12 -4.75
C GLU A 415 -44.37 -0.06 -3.85
N TRP A 416 -43.52 -0.48 -2.90
CA TRP A 416 -42.78 0.42 -2.00
C TRP A 416 -41.85 1.39 -2.75
N ALA A 417 -41.27 0.97 -3.87
CA ALA A 417 -40.37 1.76 -4.69
C ALA A 417 -41.07 2.56 -5.81
N GLY A 418 -42.41 2.52 -5.91
CA GLY A 418 -43.13 3.15 -7.02
C GLY A 418 -42.77 2.58 -8.40
N LEU A 419 -42.18 1.38 -8.45
CA LEU A 419 -41.87 0.67 -9.69
C LEU A 419 -43.14 0.06 -10.28
N LYS A 420 -43.16 -0.13 -11.60
CA LYS A 420 -44.24 -0.88 -12.26
C LYS A 420 -44.30 -2.28 -11.67
N VAL A 421 -45.43 -2.66 -11.09
CA VAL A 421 -45.65 -4.03 -10.61
C VAL A 421 -45.67 -4.98 -11.81
N ASP A 422 -44.75 -5.93 -11.81
CA ASP A 422 -44.54 -6.90 -12.88
C ASP A 422 -43.90 -8.17 -12.29
N PRO A 423 -44.64 -9.29 -12.17
CA PRO A 423 -44.12 -10.55 -11.62
C PRO A 423 -42.91 -11.09 -12.37
N GLU A 424 -42.82 -10.82 -13.68
CA GLU A 424 -41.74 -11.29 -14.56
C GLU A 424 -40.48 -10.42 -14.49
N ALA A 425 -40.54 -9.28 -13.78
CA ALA A 425 -39.42 -8.36 -13.70
C ALA A 425 -38.17 -8.98 -13.10
N GLN A 426 -37.04 -8.64 -13.68
CA GLN A 426 -35.70 -8.97 -13.22
C GLN A 426 -35.24 -7.81 -12.32
N LEU A 427 -35.63 -7.87 -11.04
CA LEU A 427 -35.37 -6.81 -10.06
C LEU A 427 -33.94 -6.91 -9.52
N PHE A 428 -33.09 -5.96 -9.92
CA PHE A 428 -31.75 -5.76 -9.39
C PHE A 428 -31.79 -4.76 -8.25
N VAL A 429 -31.19 -5.09 -7.12
CA VAL A 429 -31.14 -4.23 -5.92
C VAL A 429 -29.69 -3.98 -5.51
N PHE A 430 -29.36 -2.72 -5.26
CA PHE A 430 -28.12 -2.26 -4.61
C PHE A 430 -28.48 -1.59 -3.28
N VAL A 431 -27.87 -2.07 -2.20
CA VAL A 431 -27.95 -1.46 -0.86
C VAL A 431 -26.53 -1.28 -0.34
N GLY A 432 -26.16 -0.04 0.01
CA GLY A 432 -24.85 0.24 0.60
C GLY A 432 -24.46 1.70 0.54
N ARG A 433 -23.22 2.00 0.94
CA ARG A 433 -22.62 3.34 0.86
C ARG A 433 -22.34 3.72 -0.60
N TRP A 434 -22.89 4.81 -1.09
CA TRP A 434 -22.68 5.27 -2.46
C TRP A 434 -21.28 5.90 -2.55
N SER A 435 -20.36 5.10 -3.10
CA SER A 435 -18.93 5.36 -3.08
C SER A 435 -18.20 4.62 -4.21
N MET A 436 -17.04 5.15 -4.61
CA MET A 436 -16.11 4.49 -5.54
C MET A 436 -15.74 3.09 -5.05
N GLN A 437 -15.54 2.92 -3.73
CA GLN A 437 -15.24 1.62 -3.10
C GLN A 437 -16.33 0.58 -3.42
N LYS A 438 -17.61 0.96 -3.38
CA LYS A 438 -18.74 0.04 -3.54
C LYS A 438 -19.17 -0.15 -5.00
N GLY A 439 -18.76 0.73 -5.92
CA GLY A 439 -18.98 0.59 -7.36
C GLY A 439 -20.34 1.11 -7.85
N ILE A 440 -20.95 2.06 -7.12
CA ILE A 440 -22.24 2.68 -7.52
C ILE A 440 -22.15 3.43 -8.85
N ASP A 441 -20.97 3.98 -9.15
CA ASP A 441 -20.61 4.58 -10.43
C ASP A 441 -20.67 3.58 -11.58
N LEU A 442 -20.20 2.34 -11.36
CA LEU A 442 -20.26 1.26 -12.36
C LEU A 442 -21.72 0.83 -12.63
N ILE A 443 -22.59 0.89 -11.62
CA ILE A 443 -24.03 0.63 -11.78
C ILE A 443 -24.66 1.73 -12.64
N ALA A 444 -24.45 3.00 -12.28
CA ALA A 444 -24.97 4.15 -13.02
C ALA A 444 -24.42 4.26 -14.46
N ASP A 445 -23.19 3.82 -14.70
CA ASP A 445 -22.58 3.79 -16.03
C ASP A 445 -23.12 2.66 -16.93
N ILE A 446 -23.37 1.46 -16.38
CA ILE A 446 -23.79 0.28 -17.16
C ILE A 446 -25.31 0.21 -17.37
N PHE A 447 -26.12 0.53 -16.34
CA PHE A 447 -27.55 0.24 -16.40
C PHE A 447 -28.34 0.89 -17.55
N PRO A 448 -27.95 2.04 -18.14
CA PRO A 448 -28.65 2.56 -19.33
C PRO A 448 -28.63 1.57 -20.51
N SER A 449 -27.51 0.90 -20.75
CA SER A 449 -27.41 -0.10 -21.84
C SER A 449 -28.15 -1.41 -21.52
N ILE A 450 -28.26 -1.76 -20.24
CA ILE A 450 -29.03 -2.92 -19.77
C ILE A 450 -30.55 -2.65 -19.84
N LEU A 451 -30.99 -1.44 -19.45
CA LEU A 451 -32.39 -1.03 -19.50
C LEU A 451 -32.90 -0.90 -20.95
N ASP A 452 -32.06 -0.40 -21.87
CA ASP A 452 -32.30 -0.38 -23.32
C ASP A 452 -32.42 -1.80 -23.90
N ALA A 453 -31.50 -2.71 -23.53
CA ALA A 453 -31.43 -4.06 -24.12
C ALA A 453 -32.44 -5.06 -23.55
N HIS A 454 -32.87 -4.90 -22.29
CA HIS A 454 -33.68 -5.89 -21.58
C HIS A 454 -34.94 -5.23 -20.96
N PRO A 455 -36.12 -5.30 -21.61
CA PRO A 455 -37.30 -4.54 -21.18
C PRO A 455 -37.88 -4.99 -19.82
N LYS A 456 -37.65 -6.24 -19.41
CA LYS A 456 -38.07 -6.77 -18.09
C LYS A 456 -37.14 -6.38 -16.92
N VAL A 457 -36.05 -5.65 -17.15
CA VAL A 457 -35.13 -5.26 -16.06
C VAL A 457 -35.67 -4.07 -15.27
N GLN A 458 -35.55 -4.14 -13.94
CA GLN A 458 -35.76 -3.03 -13.01
C GLN A 458 -34.52 -2.84 -12.11
N LEU A 459 -34.25 -1.61 -11.71
CA LEU A 459 -33.13 -1.23 -10.84
C LEU A 459 -33.63 -0.50 -9.60
N MET A 460 -33.11 -0.88 -8.43
CA MET A 460 -33.31 -0.19 -7.16
C MET A 460 -31.94 0.09 -6.53
N CYS A 461 -31.59 1.36 -6.32
CA CYS A 461 -30.37 1.78 -5.62
C CYS A 461 -30.72 2.56 -4.36
N ILE A 462 -30.22 2.15 -3.20
CA ILE A 462 -30.51 2.81 -1.91
C ILE A 462 -29.26 2.94 -1.04
N GLY A 463 -29.10 4.09 -0.37
CA GLY A 463 -28.10 4.34 0.66
C GLY A 463 -27.40 5.70 0.53
N PRO A 464 -26.67 6.15 1.57
CA PRO A 464 -26.12 7.50 1.63
C PRO A 464 -24.94 7.72 0.69
N VAL A 465 -24.87 8.92 0.11
CA VAL A 465 -23.69 9.45 -0.62
C VAL A 465 -22.53 9.71 0.33
N ILE A 466 -21.35 9.16 0.01
CA ILE A 466 -20.12 9.30 0.82
C ILE A 466 -19.01 10.05 0.08
N ASP A 467 -18.93 9.94 -1.25
CA ASP A 467 -17.87 10.57 -2.06
C ASP A 467 -18.40 11.17 -3.38
N LEU A 468 -17.49 11.76 -4.16
CA LEU A 468 -17.81 12.36 -5.46
C LEU A 468 -18.36 11.35 -6.47
N HIS A 469 -17.88 10.10 -6.49
CA HIS A 469 -18.44 9.06 -7.36
C HIS A 469 -19.87 8.73 -6.97
N GLY A 470 -20.18 8.67 -5.66
CA GLY A 470 -21.54 8.56 -5.14
C GLY A 470 -22.44 9.74 -5.54
N ARG A 471 -21.93 10.97 -5.43
CA ARG A 471 -22.65 12.19 -5.81
C ARG A 471 -22.96 12.23 -7.31
N PHE A 472 -21.99 11.90 -8.16
CA PHE A 472 -22.16 11.90 -9.62
C PHE A 472 -23.00 10.71 -10.10
N ALA A 473 -22.93 9.58 -9.41
CA ALA A 473 -23.88 8.48 -9.61
C ALA A 473 -25.32 8.89 -9.25
N ALA A 474 -25.54 9.71 -8.22
CA ALA A 474 -26.87 10.22 -7.89
C ALA A 474 -27.46 11.11 -8.99
N LEU A 475 -26.68 12.06 -9.53
CA LEU A 475 -27.11 12.87 -10.69
C LEU A 475 -27.50 11.97 -11.88
N LYS A 476 -26.70 10.94 -12.15
CA LYS A 476 -26.94 9.99 -13.25
C LYS A 476 -28.14 9.08 -13.00
N LEU A 477 -28.31 8.53 -11.80
CA LEU A 477 -29.45 7.69 -11.42
C LEU A 477 -30.77 8.46 -11.40
N ASN A 478 -30.76 9.73 -10.98
CA ASN A 478 -31.94 10.59 -11.02
C ASN A 478 -32.38 10.83 -12.47
N ARG A 479 -31.45 11.14 -13.39
CA ARG A 479 -31.74 11.23 -14.84
C ARG A 479 -32.27 9.90 -15.42
N LEU A 480 -31.95 8.75 -14.81
CA LEU A 480 -32.48 7.45 -15.25
C LEU A 480 -33.89 7.15 -14.74
N ILE A 481 -34.36 7.80 -13.68
CA ILE A 481 -35.80 7.78 -13.33
C ILE A 481 -36.60 8.48 -14.43
N GLU A 482 -36.12 9.63 -14.91
CA GLU A 482 -36.78 10.41 -15.96
C GLU A 482 -36.81 9.68 -17.32
N LEU A 483 -35.71 8.99 -17.67
CA LEU A 483 -35.59 8.26 -18.94
C LEU A 483 -36.29 6.90 -18.93
N TYR A 484 -36.42 6.26 -17.76
CA TYR A 484 -37.01 4.92 -17.62
C TYR A 484 -38.05 4.88 -16.47
N PRO A 485 -39.15 5.65 -16.58
CA PRO A 485 -40.16 5.77 -15.53
C PRO A 485 -40.77 4.41 -15.16
N GLY A 486 -40.93 4.16 -13.85
CA GLY A 486 -41.43 2.89 -13.32
C GLY A 486 -40.45 1.70 -13.45
N ARG A 487 -39.20 1.92 -13.91
CA ARG A 487 -38.16 0.88 -14.00
C ARG A 487 -36.92 1.15 -13.16
N VAL A 488 -36.71 2.38 -12.71
CA VAL A 488 -35.55 2.79 -11.89
C VAL A 488 -36.01 3.47 -10.61
N TYR A 489 -35.39 3.12 -9.49
CA TYR A 489 -35.53 3.79 -8.20
C TYR A 489 -34.16 4.18 -7.65
N SER A 490 -34.05 5.44 -7.22
CA SER A 490 -32.83 6.10 -6.74
C SER A 490 -33.13 6.71 -5.37
N LYS A 491 -32.45 6.26 -4.31
CA LYS A 491 -32.60 6.83 -2.97
C LYS A 491 -31.24 7.09 -2.30
N PRO A 492 -30.61 8.26 -2.55
CA PRO A 492 -29.23 8.60 -2.13
C PRO A 492 -29.05 8.93 -0.63
N GLU A 493 -29.91 8.41 0.24
CA GLU A 493 -29.97 8.73 1.68
C GLU A 493 -30.00 7.48 2.56
N PHE A 494 -29.70 7.64 3.85
CA PHE A 494 -29.81 6.56 4.83
C PHE A 494 -31.30 6.24 5.09
N THR A 495 -31.73 5.03 4.72
CA THR A 495 -33.13 4.59 4.82
C THR A 495 -33.20 3.27 5.58
N ALA A 496 -34.13 3.15 6.54
CA ALA A 496 -34.48 1.86 7.14
C ALA A 496 -35.25 1.01 6.11
N LEU A 497 -34.73 -0.18 5.78
CA LEU A 497 -35.26 -1.01 4.69
C LEU A 497 -36.19 -2.12 5.22
N PRO A 498 -37.41 -2.24 4.69
CA PRO A 498 -38.27 -3.39 4.96
C PRO A 498 -37.64 -4.72 4.53
N PRO A 499 -37.86 -5.83 5.26
CA PRO A 499 -37.26 -7.13 4.92
C PRO A 499 -37.56 -7.63 3.49
N PHE A 500 -38.72 -7.27 2.93
CA PHE A 500 -39.12 -7.65 1.57
C PHE A 500 -38.24 -7.05 0.47
N ILE A 501 -37.51 -5.96 0.74
CA ILE A 501 -36.51 -5.40 -0.21
C ILE A 501 -35.38 -6.40 -0.48
N PHE A 502 -35.01 -7.21 0.53
CA PHE A 502 -33.94 -8.20 0.41
C PHE A 502 -34.40 -9.52 -0.21
N SER A 503 -35.63 -9.97 0.07
CA SER A 503 -36.17 -11.25 -0.43
C SER A 503 -36.97 -11.15 -1.74
N GLY A 504 -37.53 -9.99 -2.03
CA GLY A 504 -38.18 -9.68 -3.32
C GLY A 504 -37.18 -9.40 -4.45
N ALA A 505 -35.92 -9.08 -4.11
CA ALA A 505 -34.84 -8.94 -5.08
C ALA A 505 -34.54 -10.27 -5.79
N GLU A 506 -34.30 -10.22 -7.10
CA GLU A 506 -33.81 -11.37 -7.88
C GLU A 506 -32.27 -11.40 -7.88
N PHE A 507 -31.66 -10.23 -8.03
CA PHE A 507 -30.21 -10.07 -8.06
C PHE A 507 -29.73 -8.97 -7.11
N ALA A 508 -28.71 -9.28 -6.32
CA ALA A 508 -28.03 -8.31 -5.46
C ALA A 508 -26.77 -7.79 -6.17
N LEU A 509 -26.72 -6.48 -6.44
CA LEU A 509 -25.59 -5.83 -7.12
C LEU A 509 -24.47 -5.54 -6.12
N ILE A 510 -23.29 -6.15 -6.30
CA ILE A 510 -22.13 -5.95 -5.42
C ILE A 510 -20.82 -5.78 -6.22
N PRO A 511 -20.69 -4.73 -7.07
CA PRO A 511 -19.52 -4.48 -7.92
C PRO A 511 -18.36 -3.78 -7.18
N SER A 512 -18.13 -4.10 -5.91
CA SER A 512 -17.20 -3.36 -5.05
C SER A 512 -15.74 -3.53 -5.47
N ARG A 513 -14.97 -2.45 -5.50
CA ARG A 513 -13.55 -2.44 -5.90
C ARG A 513 -12.65 -3.08 -4.83
N ASP A 514 -12.94 -2.87 -3.55
CA ASP A 514 -12.40 -3.69 -2.46
C ASP A 514 -13.51 -4.00 -1.45
N GLU A 515 -13.54 -5.24 -0.94
CA GLU A 515 -14.56 -5.71 -0.01
C GLU A 515 -13.98 -6.76 0.96
N PRO A 516 -13.57 -6.35 2.17
CA PRO A 516 -12.89 -7.20 3.14
C PRO A 516 -13.66 -8.49 3.49
N PHE A 517 -14.99 -8.40 3.61
CA PHE A 517 -15.87 -9.52 3.95
C PHE A 517 -17.16 -9.59 3.12
N GLY A 518 -17.88 -8.48 2.97
CA GLY A 518 -19.10 -8.44 2.15
C GLY A 518 -20.34 -9.05 2.80
N LEU A 519 -20.62 -8.72 4.07
CA LEU A 519 -21.81 -9.18 4.82
C LEU A 519 -23.11 -9.07 4.02
N VAL A 520 -23.29 -7.98 3.25
CA VAL A 520 -24.43 -7.74 2.35
C VAL A 520 -24.68 -8.89 1.37
N ALA A 521 -23.62 -9.56 0.90
CA ALA A 521 -23.76 -10.74 0.02
C ALA A 521 -24.38 -11.93 0.75
N VAL A 522 -24.11 -12.08 2.05
CA VAL A 522 -24.68 -13.14 2.91
C VAL A 522 -26.13 -12.79 3.27
N GLU A 523 -26.40 -11.53 3.65
CA GLU A 523 -27.73 -11.02 3.97
C GLU A 523 -28.73 -11.23 2.81
N PHE A 524 -28.39 -10.74 1.60
CA PHE A 524 -29.20 -10.99 0.39
C PHE A 524 -29.23 -12.47 0.01
N GLY A 525 -28.10 -13.18 0.11
CA GLY A 525 -28.00 -14.58 -0.23
C GLY A 525 -28.90 -15.49 0.62
N ARG A 526 -29.03 -15.21 1.93
CA ARG A 526 -29.96 -15.91 2.84
C ARG A 526 -31.42 -15.55 2.62
N LYS A 527 -31.69 -14.37 2.06
CA LYS A 527 -33.04 -13.95 1.63
C LYS A 527 -33.41 -14.41 0.21
N GLY A 528 -32.50 -15.12 -0.47
CA GLY A 528 -32.76 -15.72 -1.78
C GLY A 528 -32.54 -14.77 -2.97
N ALA A 529 -31.76 -13.70 -2.83
CA ALA A 529 -31.29 -12.91 -3.96
C ALA A 529 -29.88 -13.35 -4.37
N LEU A 530 -29.61 -13.48 -5.68
CA LEU A 530 -28.33 -13.98 -6.16
C LEU A 530 -27.32 -12.86 -6.41
N GLY A 531 -26.08 -13.04 -5.98
CA GLY A 531 -25.04 -12.03 -6.13
C GLY A 531 -24.59 -11.83 -7.59
N VAL A 532 -24.53 -10.57 -8.04
CA VAL A 532 -23.91 -10.16 -9.31
C VAL A 532 -22.89 -9.07 -8.99
N GLY A 533 -21.59 -9.39 -9.07
CA GLY A 533 -20.59 -8.52 -8.48
C GLY A 533 -19.13 -8.98 -8.64
N SER A 534 -18.25 -8.36 -7.87
CA SER A 534 -16.80 -8.58 -7.93
C SER A 534 -16.34 -9.71 -6.99
N ARG A 535 -15.28 -10.44 -7.37
CA ARG A 535 -14.73 -11.56 -6.59
C ARG A 535 -13.56 -11.16 -5.68
N VAL A 536 -13.68 -10.03 -4.97
CA VAL A 536 -12.63 -9.47 -4.09
C VAL A 536 -12.86 -9.80 -2.61
N GLY A 537 -11.78 -9.86 -1.82
CA GLY A 537 -11.80 -10.13 -0.38
C GLY A 537 -12.74 -11.29 0.03
N GLY A 538 -13.82 -11.00 0.75
CA GLY A 538 -14.81 -12.03 1.15
C GLY A 538 -15.77 -12.46 0.03
N LEU A 539 -16.05 -11.61 -0.96
CA LEU A 539 -17.05 -11.85 -2.00
C LEU A 539 -16.78 -13.09 -2.87
N GLY A 540 -17.87 -13.65 -3.41
CA GLY A 540 -17.84 -14.91 -4.14
C GLY A 540 -17.74 -16.17 -3.27
N GLN A 541 -18.08 -16.08 -1.98
CA GLN A 541 -18.40 -17.26 -1.15
C GLN A 541 -19.85 -17.72 -1.35
N MET A 542 -20.79 -16.78 -1.55
CA MET A 542 -22.19 -17.11 -1.90
C MET A 542 -22.34 -17.49 -3.38
N PRO A 543 -23.36 -18.27 -3.77
CA PRO A 543 -23.72 -18.52 -5.16
C PRO A 543 -23.98 -17.23 -5.96
N GLY A 544 -23.53 -17.16 -7.20
CA GLY A 544 -23.70 -15.96 -8.05
C GLY A 544 -22.71 -15.80 -9.20
N TRP A 545 -22.76 -14.64 -9.85
CA TRP A 545 -21.91 -14.24 -10.96
C TRP A 545 -20.83 -13.28 -10.47
N TRP A 546 -19.63 -13.82 -10.27
CA TRP A 546 -18.53 -13.13 -9.62
C TRP A 546 -17.37 -12.90 -10.60
N PHE A 547 -17.23 -11.69 -11.13
CA PHE A 547 -16.12 -11.32 -12.00
C PHE A 547 -14.84 -11.07 -11.20
N THR A 548 -13.68 -11.50 -11.71
CA THR A 548 -12.40 -11.18 -11.06
C THR A 548 -11.95 -9.78 -11.45
N ILE A 549 -11.56 -8.96 -10.46
CA ILE A 549 -10.83 -7.72 -10.72
C ILE A 549 -9.39 -8.11 -11.06
N GLU A 550 -8.97 -7.76 -12.27
CA GLU A 550 -7.64 -8.02 -12.84
C GLU A 550 -7.00 -6.74 -13.41
N SER A 551 -7.80 -5.69 -13.51
CA SER A 551 -7.41 -4.31 -13.77
C SER A 551 -8.48 -3.41 -13.16
N MET A 552 -8.04 -2.39 -12.42
CA MET A 552 -8.88 -1.35 -11.83
C MET A 552 -9.31 -0.28 -12.85
N THR A 553 -8.91 -0.39 -14.12
CA THR A 553 -9.34 0.53 -15.17
C THR A 553 -10.85 0.43 -15.42
N THR A 554 -11.54 1.56 -15.42
CA THR A 554 -13.02 1.60 -15.43
C THR A 554 -13.63 0.87 -16.62
N LYS A 555 -13.05 0.99 -17.83
CA LYS A 555 -13.52 0.22 -19.00
C LYS A 555 -13.46 -1.31 -18.81
N HIS A 556 -12.47 -1.82 -18.09
CA HIS A 556 -12.36 -3.24 -17.79
C HIS A 556 -13.39 -3.67 -16.73
N LEU A 557 -13.57 -2.87 -15.67
CA LEU A 557 -14.59 -3.10 -14.65
C LEU A 557 -16.01 -3.06 -15.26
N ILE A 558 -16.30 -2.07 -16.10
CA ILE A 558 -17.54 -1.93 -16.87
C ILE A 558 -17.77 -3.18 -17.72
N GLN A 559 -16.79 -3.60 -18.53
CA GLN A 559 -16.92 -4.79 -19.38
C GLN A 559 -17.18 -6.06 -18.55
N GLN A 560 -16.41 -6.31 -17.50
CA GLN A 560 -16.54 -7.51 -16.66
C GLN A 560 -17.87 -7.56 -15.90
N PHE A 561 -18.31 -6.43 -15.33
CA PHE A 561 -19.58 -6.35 -14.62
C PHE A 561 -20.78 -6.45 -15.57
N LYS A 562 -20.71 -5.81 -16.76
CA LYS A 562 -21.71 -5.93 -17.82
C LYS A 562 -21.81 -7.37 -18.36
N MET A 563 -20.69 -8.09 -18.48
CA MET A 563 -20.70 -9.52 -18.78
C MET A 563 -21.40 -10.33 -17.67
N ALA A 564 -21.07 -10.10 -16.40
CA ALA A 564 -21.71 -10.77 -15.26
C ALA A 564 -23.24 -10.53 -15.20
N ILE A 565 -23.71 -9.30 -15.44
CA ILE A 565 -25.16 -8.97 -15.52
C ILE A 565 -25.83 -9.72 -16.68
N ASN A 566 -25.23 -9.73 -17.87
CA ASN A 566 -25.82 -10.43 -19.02
C ASN A 566 -25.82 -11.96 -18.86
N ASP A 567 -24.82 -12.54 -18.21
CA ASP A 567 -24.79 -13.98 -17.92
C ASP A 567 -25.72 -14.38 -16.78
N ALA A 568 -26.02 -13.46 -15.85
CA ALA A 568 -27.09 -13.63 -14.87
C ALA A 568 -28.47 -13.63 -15.55
N LEU A 569 -28.74 -12.68 -16.44
CA LEU A 569 -30.01 -12.59 -17.19
C LEU A 569 -30.27 -13.80 -18.09
N LYS A 570 -29.24 -14.38 -18.71
CA LYS A 570 -29.33 -15.61 -19.55
C LYS A 570 -29.66 -16.88 -18.74
N SER A 571 -29.54 -16.88 -17.42
CA SER A 571 -29.68 -18.10 -16.62
C SER A 571 -31.13 -18.55 -16.46
N SER A 572 -31.38 -19.87 -16.52
CA SER A 572 -32.71 -20.46 -16.36
C SER A 572 -33.22 -20.36 -14.92
N GLN A 573 -34.55 -20.28 -14.75
CA GLN A 573 -35.17 -20.19 -13.42
C GLN A 573 -34.81 -21.38 -12.52
N GLU A 574 -34.76 -22.59 -13.07
CA GLU A 574 -34.28 -23.80 -12.40
C GLU A 574 -32.84 -23.65 -11.88
N THR A 575 -31.93 -23.13 -12.71
CA THR A 575 -30.53 -22.85 -12.29
C THR A 575 -30.50 -21.89 -11.11
N ARG A 576 -31.36 -20.85 -11.14
CA ARG A 576 -31.44 -19.86 -10.05
C ARG A 576 -32.05 -20.45 -8.79
N ALA A 577 -33.13 -21.23 -8.89
CA ALA A 577 -33.76 -21.90 -7.76
C ALA A 577 -32.77 -22.83 -7.04
N LEU A 578 -32.03 -23.67 -7.79
CA LEU A 578 -30.98 -24.52 -7.23
C LEU A 578 -29.85 -23.69 -6.59
N MET A 579 -29.43 -22.58 -7.21
CA MET A 579 -28.44 -21.68 -6.60
C MET A 579 -28.95 -20.99 -5.34
N ARG A 580 -30.25 -20.64 -5.27
CA ARG A 580 -30.89 -20.01 -4.10
C ARG A 580 -31.09 -21.00 -2.96
N ALA A 581 -31.46 -22.25 -3.26
CA ALA A 581 -31.50 -23.33 -2.28
C ALA A 581 -30.11 -23.64 -1.68
N ARG A 582 -29.04 -23.67 -2.51
CA ARG A 582 -27.65 -23.74 -2.01
C ARG A 582 -27.25 -22.54 -1.17
N SER A 583 -27.72 -21.34 -1.56
CA SER A 583 -27.45 -20.09 -0.86
C SER A 583 -28.02 -20.06 0.57
N SER A 584 -29.21 -20.61 0.79
CA SER A 584 -29.80 -20.71 2.15
C SER A 584 -29.14 -21.76 3.04
N LYS A 585 -28.47 -22.78 2.46
CA LYS A 585 -27.69 -23.79 3.20
C LYS A 585 -26.22 -23.39 3.47
N GLN A 586 -25.73 -22.29 2.88
CA GLN A 586 -24.35 -21.82 3.11
C GLN A 586 -24.21 -21.22 4.53
N ARG A 587 -23.45 -21.92 5.40
CA ARG A 587 -23.16 -21.49 6.77
C ARG A 587 -21.90 -20.61 6.89
N PHE A 588 -21.88 -19.80 7.93
CA PHE A 588 -20.79 -18.93 8.41
C PHE A 588 -20.84 -18.88 9.97
N PRO A 589 -20.57 -19.99 10.67
CA PRO A 589 -20.95 -20.15 12.08
C PRO A 589 -20.24 -19.19 13.05
N VAL A 590 -21.00 -18.62 13.99
CA VAL A 590 -20.43 -17.78 15.06
C VAL A 590 -19.49 -18.59 15.97
N ALA A 591 -19.84 -19.85 16.26
CA ALA A 591 -19.02 -20.75 17.09
C ALA A 591 -17.60 -20.96 16.52
N GLN A 592 -17.46 -21.15 15.20
CA GLN A 592 -16.16 -21.28 14.54
C GLN A 592 -15.29 -20.04 14.73
N TRP A 593 -15.88 -18.85 14.58
CA TRP A 593 -15.16 -17.59 14.76
C TRP A 593 -14.73 -17.36 16.22
N VAL A 594 -15.51 -17.82 17.21
CA VAL A 594 -15.12 -17.78 18.63
C VAL A 594 -13.92 -18.71 18.89
N GLU A 595 -13.91 -19.92 18.32
CA GLU A 595 -12.78 -20.87 18.44
C GLU A 595 -11.50 -20.30 17.79
N ASP A 596 -11.59 -19.82 16.54
CA ASP A 596 -10.47 -19.19 15.82
C ASP A 596 -9.90 -17.98 16.59
N LEU A 597 -10.76 -17.17 17.23
CA LEU A 597 -10.37 -16.01 18.03
C LEU A 597 -9.68 -16.41 19.35
N GLU A 598 -10.18 -17.43 20.04
CA GLU A 598 -9.55 -17.98 21.25
C GLU A 598 -8.14 -18.52 20.94
N ILE A 599 -8.00 -19.26 19.84
CA ILE A 599 -6.70 -19.77 19.34
C ILE A 599 -5.74 -18.60 19.04
N LEU A 600 -6.23 -17.54 18.38
CA LEU A 600 -5.44 -16.34 18.09
C LEU A 600 -4.95 -15.64 19.37
N HIS A 601 -5.83 -15.46 20.36
CA HIS A 601 -5.50 -14.83 21.65
C HIS A 601 -4.47 -15.66 22.44
N ALA A 602 -4.75 -16.95 22.66
CA ALA A 602 -3.87 -17.85 23.39
C ALA A 602 -2.48 -17.95 22.74
N THR A 603 -2.44 -18.08 21.42
CA THR A 603 -1.17 -18.18 20.67
C THR A 603 -0.37 -16.88 20.72
N SER A 604 -1.03 -15.72 20.68
CA SER A 604 -0.35 -14.42 20.77
C SER A 604 0.32 -14.20 22.13
N ILE A 605 -0.37 -14.57 23.23
CA ILE A 605 0.18 -14.56 24.59
C ILE A 605 1.37 -15.53 24.71
N GLU A 606 1.29 -16.73 24.12
CA GLU A 606 2.41 -17.70 24.09
C GLU A 606 3.62 -17.13 23.33
N LYS A 607 3.42 -16.52 22.15
CA LYS A 607 4.53 -15.95 21.36
C LYS A 607 5.18 -14.77 22.08
N HIS A 608 4.39 -13.85 22.65
CA HIS A 608 4.88 -12.71 23.43
C HIS A 608 5.70 -13.18 24.64
N THR A 609 5.13 -14.03 25.49
CA THR A 609 5.77 -14.56 26.70
C THR A 609 7.10 -15.26 26.38
N LYS A 610 7.13 -16.03 25.28
CA LYS A 610 8.30 -16.77 24.80
C LYS A 610 9.38 -15.86 24.20
N TYR A 611 9.01 -14.70 23.68
CA TYR A 611 9.96 -13.72 23.13
C TYR A 611 10.56 -12.83 24.22
N SER A 612 9.74 -12.32 25.13
CA SER A 612 10.17 -11.54 26.31
C SER A 612 11.20 -12.31 27.13
N LYS A 613 10.88 -13.56 27.53
CA LYS A 613 11.80 -14.47 28.25
C LYS A 613 13.11 -14.81 27.52
N ARG A 614 13.21 -14.54 26.20
CA ARG A 614 14.47 -14.65 25.44
C ARG A 614 15.29 -13.36 25.49
N HIS A 615 14.65 -12.19 25.52
CA HIS A 615 15.32 -10.89 25.67
C HIS A 615 15.82 -10.65 27.11
N ASP A 616 15.08 -11.12 28.11
CA ASP A 616 15.53 -11.13 29.51
C ASP A 616 16.78 -12.02 29.68
N ARG A 617 16.84 -13.13 28.94
CA ARG A 617 18.00 -14.04 28.93
C ARG A 617 19.18 -13.56 28.07
N SER A 618 19.00 -12.60 27.16
CA SER A 618 20.12 -12.00 26.42
C SER A 618 20.74 -10.83 27.17
N SER A 619 19.94 -9.99 27.84
CA SER A 619 20.45 -8.94 28.75
C SER A 619 21.27 -9.52 29.91
N TRP A 620 20.83 -10.64 30.52
CA TRP A 620 21.61 -11.40 31.50
C TRP A 620 22.93 -11.99 30.98
N ARG A 621 23.17 -12.00 29.65
CA ARG A 621 24.46 -12.39 29.05
C ARG A 621 25.34 -11.20 28.67
N THR A 622 24.88 -9.97 28.87
CA THR A 622 25.64 -8.73 28.60
C THR A 622 26.11 -8.05 29.90
N SER A 623 25.86 -8.64 31.07
CA SER A 623 26.25 -8.10 32.39
C SER A 623 27.29 -8.96 33.13
N TYR A 624 28.27 -9.50 32.40
CA TYR A 624 29.51 -10.04 32.99
C TYR A 624 30.69 -9.14 32.57
N GLY A 625 30.82 -8.01 33.26
CA GLY A 625 31.87 -7.02 33.01
C GLY A 625 31.64 -5.78 33.88
N SER A 626 32.41 -5.66 34.97
CA SER A 626 32.23 -4.68 36.06
C SER A 626 30.95 -4.93 36.92
N THR A 627 30.93 -4.68 38.23
CA THR A 627 31.94 -4.04 39.11
C THR A 627 32.02 -4.80 40.46
N LEU A 628 33.18 -4.76 41.12
CA LEU A 628 33.29 -4.96 42.59
C LEU A 628 32.75 -3.66 43.29
N VAL A 629 32.58 -3.44 44.59
CA VAL A 629 33.37 -3.59 45.85
C VAL A 629 32.37 -3.15 46.98
N PRO A 630 32.66 -3.14 48.30
CA PRO A 630 33.18 -4.15 49.24
C PRO A 630 32.08 -4.73 50.17
N GLU A 631 32.44 -5.65 51.08
CA GLU A 631 31.56 -6.12 52.17
C GLU A 631 32.02 -5.61 53.54
N SER A 632 31.17 -4.83 54.21
CA SER A 632 31.29 -4.37 55.61
C SER A 632 29.96 -3.69 56.05
N ILE A 633 29.60 -3.39 57.30
CA ILE A 633 29.95 -3.80 58.69
C ILE A 633 28.81 -3.20 59.57
N ARG A 634 28.27 -3.76 60.67
CA ARG A 634 28.59 -4.94 61.52
C ARG A 634 27.29 -5.62 62.00
N LYS A 635 27.42 -6.55 62.97
CA LYS A 635 26.35 -7.32 63.64
C LYS A 635 25.55 -6.51 64.69
N VAL A 636 24.30 -6.94 64.95
CA VAL A 636 23.59 -7.14 66.25
C VAL A 636 22.12 -7.45 65.90
N SER A 637 21.63 -8.70 65.91
CA SER A 637 21.12 -9.50 67.05
C SER A 637 19.91 -8.87 67.77
N SER A 638 18.83 -9.59 68.14
CA SER A 638 18.60 -11.04 68.26
C SER A 638 17.09 -11.40 68.28
N SER A 639 16.77 -12.71 68.24
CA SER A 639 15.66 -13.40 68.98
C SER A 639 14.19 -12.93 68.83
N SER A 640 13.13 -13.75 68.90
CA SER A 640 12.88 -15.22 68.90
C SER A 640 11.32 -15.38 68.97
N ASN A 641 10.64 -16.53 69.06
CA ASN A 641 11.02 -17.93 69.24
C ASN A 641 9.86 -18.87 68.80
N ASN A 642 10.11 -20.20 68.82
CA ASN A 642 9.12 -21.29 68.88
C ASN A 642 8.19 -21.48 67.66
N SER A 643 7.60 -22.65 67.36
CA SER A 643 7.90 -24.10 67.56
C SER A 643 6.72 -24.86 66.86
N ARG A 644 6.68 -26.18 66.59
CA ARG A 644 7.43 -27.33 67.11
C ARG A 644 7.13 -28.58 66.26
N GLU A 645 8.11 -29.48 66.09
CA GLU A 645 7.92 -30.93 65.80
C GLU A 645 7.17 -31.33 64.50
N GLN A 646 7.17 -32.58 64.01
CA GLN A 646 7.75 -33.84 64.51
C GLN A 646 8.34 -34.71 63.38
N SER A 647 9.15 -35.72 63.72
CA SER A 647 9.96 -36.52 62.78
C SER A 647 9.53 -37.99 62.67
N ARG A 648 9.65 -38.61 61.46
CA ARG A 648 10.08 -40.03 61.18
C ARG A 648 9.86 -40.37 59.69
N SER A 649 10.87 -40.78 58.89
CA SER A 649 11.53 -42.12 58.78
C SER A 649 10.75 -43.12 57.90
N ARG A 650 11.32 -44.10 57.16
CA ARG A 650 12.70 -44.44 56.72
C ARG A 650 12.62 -45.77 55.94
N SER A 651 13.11 -45.85 54.70
CA SER A 651 13.44 -47.14 54.08
C SER A 651 14.48 -46.99 52.96
N SER A 652 15.47 -47.88 52.96
CA SER A 652 16.58 -47.95 52.00
C SER A 652 16.78 -49.40 51.59
N ILE A 653 16.96 -49.67 50.29
CA ILE A 653 17.45 -50.96 49.78
C ILE A 653 18.63 -50.68 48.83
N VAL A 654 19.56 -51.64 48.77
CA VAL A 654 20.92 -51.53 48.21
C VAL A 654 21.16 -52.73 47.27
N SER A 655 22.30 -52.74 46.57
CA SER A 655 22.89 -53.81 45.73
C SER A 655 22.44 -53.83 44.25
N VAL A 656 23.22 -54.24 43.23
CA VAL A 656 24.67 -54.35 42.87
C VAL A 656 24.75 -55.42 41.73
N PRO A 657 25.68 -55.34 40.74
CA PRO A 657 25.56 -56.09 39.47
C PRO A 657 26.25 -57.48 39.50
N PRO A 658 26.34 -58.23 38.36
CA PRO A 658 27.58 -58.15 37.55
C PRO A 658 27.50 -58.52 36.02
N SER A 659 28.61 -58.21 35.31
CA SER A 659 29.30 -58.92 34.18
C SER A 659 28.57 -59.78 33.09
N VAL A 660 28.81 -59.45 31.79
CA VAL A 660 29.77 -60.11 30.82
C VAL A 660 29.81 -61.67 30.81
N PRO A 661 29.80 -62.44 29.66
CA PRO A 661 30.65 -62.24 28.45
C PRO A 661 30.17 -62.70 27.02
N ILE A 662 30.97 -62.36 25.98
CA ILE A 662 31.48 -63.15 24.78
C ILE A 662 30.49 -64.08 24.01
N THR A 663 30.36 -64.07 22.66
CA THR A 663 31.34 -64.18 21.54
C THR A 663 31.10 -63.18 20.37
N SER A 664 31.79 -63.21 19.21
CA SER A 664 33.26 -63.12 18.92
C SER A 664 33.52 -63.10 17.38
N ASP A 665 34.55 -62.35 16.92
CA ASP A 665 35.12 -62.39 15.55
C ASP A 665 34.18 -62.02 14.37
N MET A 666 34.58 -61.89 13.09
CA MET A 666 35.84 -62.16 12.34
C MET A 666 36.15 -60.92 11.44
N ARG A 667 37.38 -60.44 11.14
CA ARG A 667 38.72 -60.99 10.77
C ARG A 667 38.82 -61.50 9.31
N LEU A 668 39.78 -61.06 8.47
CA LEU A 668 40.97 -60.16 8.55
C LEU A 668 41.18 -59.48 7.15
N SER A 669 42.05 -58.49 6.86
CA SER A 669 43.11 -57.77 7.64
C SER A 669 43.05 -56.23 7.36
N VAL A 670 44.00 -55.37 6.88
CA VAL A 670 45.42 -55.39 6.45
C VAL A 670 46.07 -53.98 6.64
N SER A 671 47.30 -53.95 7.18
CA SER A 671 48.41 -52.95 7.15
C SER A 671 48.25 -51.41 7.33
N ARG A 672 49.31 -50.85 7.96
CA ARG A 672 49.77 -49.45 8.15
C ARG A 672 50.72 -49.00 6.98
N PRO A 673 51.51 -47.87 6.97
CA PRO A 673 51.80 -46.84 8.02
C PRO A 673 51.86 -45.33 7.64
N ASP A 674 51.89 -44.48 8.69
CA ASP A 674 52.70 -43.25 8.97
C ASP A 674 52.71 -42.05 7.94
N PHE A 675 53.09 -40.78 8.24
CA PHE A 675 54.17 -40.20 9.07
C PHE A 675 53.87 -38.76 9.61
N ASP A 676 54.23 -38.49 10.89
CA ASP A 676 54.76 -37.24 11.52
C ASP A 676 54.05 -35.85 11.46
N HIS A 677 54.23 -34.88 12.40
CA HIS A 677 55.17 -34.72 13.55
C HIS A 677 54.64 -33.72 14.65
N VAL A 678 55.13 -33.83 15.91
CA VAL A 678 55.44 -32.79 16.98
C VAL A 678 54.48 -31.57 17.23
N VAL A 679 54.04 -31.07 18.42
CA VAL A 679 54.19 -31.24 19.91
C VAL A 679 54.58 -29.91 20.65
N SER A 680 53.63 -29.32 21.43
CA SER A 680 53.80 -28.52 22.70
C SER A 680 54.62 -27.18 22.72
N PRO A 681 54.69 -26.41 23.85
CA PRO A 681 53.63 -25.89 24.76
C PRO A 681 53.77 -24.38 25.20
N THR A 682 52.76 -23.87 25.93
CA THR A 682 52.71 -22.79 26.98
C THR A 682 53.73 -21.62 27.11
N ASN A 683 53.19 -20.42 27.46
CA ASN A 683 53.55 -19.46 28.56
C ASN A 683 54.10 -18.02 28.29
N LEU A 684 53.54 -17.05 29.05
CA LEU A 684 54.02 -15.71 29.50
C LEU A 684 54.34 -14.59 28.44
N SER A 685 54.34 -13.27 28.72
CA SER A 685 53.56 -12.39 29.65
C SER A 685 53.92 -10.88 29.47
N SER A 686 53.13 -9.95 30.06
CA SER A 686 53.51 -8.56 30.53
C SER A 686 53.99 -7.50 29.50
N ASN A 687 53.87 -6.17 29.65
CA ASN A 687 53.18 -5.19 30.54
C ASN A 687 53.01 -3.85 29.75
N LEU A 688 52.20 -2.84 30.10
CA LEU A 688 52.43 -1.78 31.11
C LEU A 688 51.19 -0.83 31.29
N ASN A 689 51.22 0.05 32.31
CA ASN A 689 50.10 0.84 32.86
C ASN A 689 49.96 2.28 32.31
N MET A 690 48.78 2.91 32.53
CA MET A 690 48.62 4.18 33.31
C MET A 690 47.13 4.44 33.66
N SER A 691 46.81 5.53 34.39
CA SER A 691 45.71 5.61 35.39
C SER A 691 44.83 6.89 35.37
N ASP A 692 43.75 6.87 36.18
CA ASP A 692 43.26 7.93 37.11
C ASP A 692 41.81 8.51 37.03
N ASN A 693 41.14 8.43 38.21
CA ASN A 693 40.19 9.37 38.87
C ASN A 693 38.65 9.44 38.60
N GLU A 694 37.97 9.92 39.66
CA GLU A 694 36.53 9.97 40.02
C GLU A 694 36.11 11.47 40.32
N PRO A 695 35.03 11.93 41.06
CA PRO A 695 34.08 11.24 41.97
C PRO A 695 32.56 11.65 41.97
N ASP A 696 31.77 10.86 42.70
CA ASP A 696 30.52 11.05 43.50
C ASP A 696 29.63 12.33 43.51
N SER A 697 28.31 12.13 43.70
CA SER A 697 27.58 12.39 44.98
C SER A 697 26.07 12.01 44.97
N ASP A 698 25.46 11.88 46.15
CA ASP A 698 24.22 11.09 46.44
C ASP A 698 23.21 11.85 47.36
N THR A 699 21.94 11.40 47.49
CA THR A 699 21.04 11.40 48.71
C THR A 699 19.51 11.27 48.47
N ASP A 700 18.81 10.67 49.45
CA ASP A 700 17.34 10.49 49.68
C ASP A 700 17.05 10.97 51.16
N PRO A 701 16.08 10.54 52.04
CA PRO A 701 14.89 9.67 51.90
C PRO A 701 13.61 10.00 52.73
N ARG A 702 12.55 9.18 52.51
CA ARG A 702 11.46 8.79 53.48
C ARG A 702 10.37 9.87 53.82
N HIS A 703 9.18 9.57 54.38
CA HIS A 703 8.61 8.36 55.03
C HIS A 703 7.08 8.09 54.73
N LYS A 704 6.35 7.37 55.60
CA LYS A 704 5.02 6.67 55.44
C LYS A 704 4.13 6.87 56.72
N PRO A 705 2.97 6.19 57.00
CA PRO A 705 1.75 5.79 56.24
C PRO A 705 0.38 5.86 57.05
N LEU A 706 -0.75 5.33 56.49
CA LEU A 706 -2.00 4.82 57.17
C LEU A 706 -2.90 5.82 57.96
N SER A 707 -4.23 5.71 58.20
CA SER A 707 -5.42 4.91 57.73
C SER A 707 -6.73 5.55 58.36
N SER A 708 -8.00 5.09 58.36
CA SER A 708 -8.89 4.17 57.57
C SER A 708 -10.39 4.33 57.98
N ASN A 709 -11.32 3.77 57.19
CA ASN A 709 -12.65 3.17 57.53
C ASN A 709 -13.98 4.01 57.76
N PRO A 710 -15.19 3.37 57.61
CA PRO A 710 -16.53 3.97 57.30
C PRO A 710 -17.58 3.80 58.46
N PRO A 711 -18.96 3.68 58.35
CA PRO A 711 -19.94 3.65 57.22
C PRO A 711 -21.36 4.31 57.42
N ALA A 712 -22.29 4.01 56.47
CA ALA A 712 -23.76 3.85 56.62
C ALA A 712 -24.67 5.13 56.58
N ASP A 713 -25.96 5.11 56.15
CA ASP A 713 -26.82 4.06 55.54
C ASP A 713 -28.07 4.62 54.78
N SER A 714 -28.87 3.72 54.17
CA SER A 714 -30.27 3.84 53.69
C SER A 714 -30.58 4.65 52.40
N ARG A 715 -31.68 4.44 51.63
CA ARG A 715 -32.49 3.29 51.13
C ARG A 715 -33.91 3.79 50.71
N ILE A 716 -34.59 3.06 49.80
CA ILE A 716 -36.02 3.12 49.31
C ILE A 716 -36.13 3.66 47.86
N VAL A 717 -36.35 2.95 46.74
CA VAL A 717 -37.38 1.98 46.22
C VAL A 717 -38.83 2.52 46.10
N TYR A 718 -39.64 2.26 45.06
CA TYR A 718 -39.55 1.35 43.89
C TYR A 718 -39.33 2.14 42.55
N SER A 719 -39.86 1.92 41.32
CA SER A 719 -40.96 1.14 40.68
C SER A 719 -40.70 0.88 39.17
N ALA A 720 -41.61 0.17 38.47
CA ALA A 720 -41.60 -0.10 37.01
C ALA A 720 -43.06 -0.20 36.45
N VAL A 721 -43.26 -0.78 35.23
CA VAL A 721 -44.53 -1.02 34.47
C VAL A 721 -44.96 0.16 33.56
N SER A 722 -45.54 0.00 32.35
CA SER A 722 -45.54 -1.05 31.28
C SER A 722 -46.31 -0.51 30.05
N ASP A 723 -46.23 -1.17 28.89
CA ASP A 723 -46.97 -0.84 27.65
C ASP A 723 -48.50 -0.99 27.72
N GLY A 724 -49.22 -0.35 26.78
CA GLY A 724 -50.65 -0.54 26.49
C GLY A 724 -51.11 0.20 25.22
N GLU A 725 -51.92 -0.45 24.39
CA GLU A 725 -52.50 0.09 23.14
C GLU A 725 -53.91 0.69 23.39
N ASP A 726 -54.38 1.64 22.56
CA ASP A 726 -55.66 1.54 21.80
C ASP A 726 -56.23 2.87 21.23
N VAL A 727 -56.69 2.79 19.97
CA VAL A 727 -57.92 3.36 19.35
C VAL A 727 -58.15 4.90 19.22
N GLU A 728 -58.61 5.28 18.02
CA GLU A 728 -59.07 6.61 17.49
C GLU A 728 -60.57 6.89 17.83
N PRO A 729 -61.31 7.94 17.34
CA PRO A 729 -60.97 9.16 16.56
C PRO A 729 -61.69 10.48 17.02
N ILE A 730 -61.80 11.49 16.11
CA ILE A 730 -62.87 12.53 15.95
C ILE A 730 -62.55 14.02 16.35
N SER A 731 -62.30 14.83 15.30
CA SER A 731 -62.86 16.16 14.91
C SER A 731 -63.02 17.39 15.84
N GLY A 732 -62.75 18.58 15.25
CA GLY A 732 -63.25 19.92 15.65
C GLY A 732 -62.16 20.88 16.20
N ALA A 733 -61.59 21.90 15.52
CA ALA A 733 -61.93 22.77 14.38
C ALA A 733 -62.70 24.08 14.73
N ILE A 734 -62.35 25.20 14.03
CA ILE A 734 -63.09 26.50 13.90
C ILE A 734 -63.06 27.39 15.18
N GLN A 735 -62.91 28.73 15.21
CA GLN A 735 -62.62 29.87 14.27
C GLN A 735 -62.28 31.12 15.17
N GLU A 736 -61.77 32.31 14.77
CA GLU A 736 -61.09 32.90 13.59
C GLU A 736 -60.33 34.19 14.05
N ASP A 737 -59.40 34.78 13.28
CA ASP A 737 -59.47 36.17 12.73
C ASP A 737 -58.26 37.03 13.24
N GLY A 738 -57.83 38.17 12.67
CA GLY A 738 -58.22 38.86 11.42
C GLY A 738 -57.37 40.11 11.09
N SER A 739 -57.18 40.40 9.78
CA SER A 739 -56.67 41.68 9.19
C SER A 739 -55.18 42.06 9.42
N VAL A 740 -54.49 42.94 8.64
CA VAL A 740 -54.49 43.33 7.19
C VAL A 740 -53.12 43.99 6.85
N ARG A 741 -52.69 44.04 5.57
CA ARG A 741 -51.42 44.65 5.09
C ARG A 741 -51.45 46.19 5.00
N PRO A 742 -50.27 46.88 4.97
CA PRO A 742 -49.74 47.35 3.67
C PRO A 742 -48.20 47.24 3.50
N SER A 743 -47.68 47.82 2.40
CA SER A 743 -46.26 47.99 1.99
C SER A 743 -46.17 49.38 1.27
N PRO A 744 -45.02 50.01 0.90
CA PRO A 744 -43.73 49.41 0.48
C PRO A 744 -42.40 50.21 0.75
N LEU A 745 -41.29 49.70 0.19
CA LEU A 745 -40.09 50.38 -0.35
C LEU A 745 -39.00 51.00 0.60
N GLY A 746 -37.72 50.76 0.28
CA GLY A 746 -36.55 51.52 0.81
C GLY A 746 -35.24 50.70 0.98
N THR A 747 -34.18 51.07 0.24
CA THR A 747 -32.81 50.47 0.24
C THR A 747 -31.74 51.58 0.41
N PRO A 748 -30.41 51.32 0.59
CA PRO A 748 -29.67 50.09 0.97
C PRO A 748 -28.53 50.27 2.04
N THR A 749 -27.86 49.17 2.41
CA THR A 749 -26.44 48.99 2.85
C THR A 749 -25.58 50.16 3.38
N PHE A 750 -24.84 49.96 4.50
CA PHE A 750 -23.40 49.55 4.46
C PHE A 750 -22.69 49.33 5.82
N TYR A 751 -21.56 48.61 5.74
CA TYR A 751 -20.34 48.55 6.58
C TYR A 751 -20.29 47.91 7.99
N PHE A 752 -19.29 47.01 8.09
CA PHE A 752 -18.58 46.54 9.28
C PHE A 752 -17.98 47.69 10.12
N ALA A 753 -17.80 47.43 11.42
CA ALA A 753 -16.76 48.06 12.24
C ALA A 753 -15.95 46.99 12.99
N ARG A 754 -14.64 47.20 13.16
CA ARG A 754 -13.70 46.22 13.73
C ARG A 754 -12.84 46.86 14.83
N SER A 755 -13.16 46.54 16.08
CA SER A 755 -12.35 46.73 17.30
C SER A 755 -13.16 46.15 18.47
N GLY A 756 -12.62 45.78 19.62
CA GLY A 756 -11.24 45.88 20.11
C GLY A 756 -11.30 45.88 21.63
N ALA A 757 -11.41 44.70 22.24
CA ALA A 757 -11.81 44.56 23.64
C ALA A 757 -10.61 44.27 24.56
N SER A 758 -10.24 45.26 25.37
CA SER A 758 -9.37 45.07 26.54
C SER A 758 -10.09 44.27 27.64
N THR A 759 -9.35 43.55 28.46
CA THR A 759 -9.87 42.88 29.66
C THR A 759 -10.21 43.88 30.78
N PRO A 760 -11.38 43.73 31.44
CA PRO A 760 -11.58 44.14 32.83
C PRO A 760 -11.33 42.96 33.79
N VAL A 761 -11.07 43.28 35.07
CA VAL A 761 -10.66 42.34 36.13
C VAL A 761 -11.80 42.12 37.15
N LEU A 762 -11.65 41.10 38.01
CA LEU A 762 -12.58 40.62 39.04
C LEU A 762 -13.33 41.70 39.84
N GLY A 763 -14.57 41.36 40.24
CA GLY A 763 -15.32 42.06 41.28
C GLY A 763 -14.89 41.70 42.71
N ALA A 764 -15.60 42.24 43.71
CA ALA A 764 -15.21 42.19 45.12
C ALA A 764 -16.09 41.28 46.02
N ARG A 765 -15.43 40.77 47.08
CA ARG A 765 -15.88 40.03 48.28
C ARG A 765 -16.92 40.82 49.13
N PRO A 766 -17.55 40.28 50.21
CA PRO A 766 -17.18 39.08 51.00
C PRO A 766 -18.34 38.16 51.47
N GLU A 767 -18.17 37.29 52.47
CA GLU A 767 -17.31 36.07 52.57
C GLU A 767 -17.48 35.39 53.96
N ASP A 768 -17.68 34.07 54.01
CA ASP A 768 -17.46 33.21 55.20
C ASP A 768 -16.83 31.88 54.71
N SER A 769 -15.72 31.32 55.23
CA SER A 769 -15.22 31.06 56.60
C SER A 769 -15.72 29.72 57.19
N LEU A 770 -14.90 28.75 57.62
CA LEU A 770 -13.43 28.57 57.55
C LEU A 770 -13.06 27.06 57.66
N LEU A 771 -12.17 26.56 56.78
CA LEU A 771 -11.23 25.42 56.95
C LEU A 771 -11.78 23.99 57.27
N GLY A 772 -11.14 22.90 56.86
CA GLY A 772 -9.93 22.73 56.03
C GLY A 772 -9.93 21.35 55.34
N ARG A 773 -9.45 21.22 54.10
CA ARG A 773 -8.04 21.34 53.62
C ARG A 773 -7.31 19.97 53.59
N ARG A 774 -7.55 19.21 52.52
CA ARG A 774 -6.59 18.24 51.95
C ARG A 774 -6.29 18.64 50.50
N ASP A 775 -5.02 18.92 50.22
CA ASP A 775 -4.33 18.98 48.93
C ASP A 775 -5.13 19.36 47.66
N ALA A 776 -5.78 20.52 47.69
CA ALA A 776 -6.24 21.23 46.50
C ALA A 776 -5.02 21.77 45.69
N ARG A 777 -4.33 20.86 44.99
CA ARG A 777 -3.21 21.17 44.08
C ARG A 777 -3.32 20.54 42.69
N ALA A 778 -4.45 19.89 42.39
CA ALA A 778 -4.92 19.72 41.02
C ALA A 778 -5.30 21.10 40.47
N SER A 779 -4.36 21.76 39.79
CA SER A 779 -4.61 22.99 39.04
C SER A 779 -5.67 22.77 37.97
N MET A 780 -6.43 23.81 37.62
CA MET A 780 -7.42 23.78 36.54
C MET A 780 -6.77 23.40 35.19
N MET A 781 -6.78 22.12 34.86
CA MET A 781 -6.33 21.61 33.56
C MET A 781 -7.51 21.68 32.58
N SER A 782 -7.26 22.20 31.39
CA SER A 782 -8.29 22.30 30.36
C SER A 782 -8.65 20.91 29.80
N LEU A 783 -9.94 20.71 29.51
CA LEU A 783 -10.39 19.55 28.77
C LEU A 783 -9.83 19.58 27.34
N VAL A 784 -9.47 18.40 26.80
CA VAL A 784 -8.88 18.31 25.44
C VAL A 784 -9.83 18.88 24.39
N SER A 785 -9.46 20.00 23.78
CA SER A 785 -10.21 20.64 22.70
C SER A 785 -9.28 21.05 21.57
N VAL A 786 -9.66 20.73 20.33
CA VAL A 786 -8.88 21.03 19.13
C VAL A 786 -8.72 22.55 18.96
N ASP A 787 -9.81 23.30 19.12
CA ASP A 787 -9.79 24.77 19.04
C ASP A 787 -8.92 25.42 20.13
N GLY A 788 -8.86 24.85 21.34
CA GLY A 788 -7.98 25.34 22.40
C GLY A 788 -6.52 25.20 22.00
N ILE A 789 -6.13 23.99 21.59
CA ILE A 789 -4.76 23.65 21.17
C ILE A 789 -4.31 24.51 19.97
N ILE A 790 -5.18 24.78 19.01
CA ILE A 790 -4.85 25.52 17.77
C ILE A 790 -4.86 27.04 17.95
N LYS A 791 -5.66 27.58 18.88
CA LYS A 791 -5.64 29.02 19.21
C LYS A 791 -4.35 29.44 19.90
N GLU A 792 -3.65 28.53 20.57
CA GLU A 792 -2.35 28.83 21.20
C GLU A 792 -1.20 28.97 20.18
N LYS A 793 -1.24 28.28 19.02
CA LYS A 793 -0.13 28.26 18.05
C LYS A 793 -0.60 28.04 16.59
N GLN A 794 -0.32 29.01 15.71
CA GLN A 794 -0.81 29.06 14.32
C GLN A 794 0.19 28.51 13.27
N ASP A 795 1.48 28.32 13.62
CA ASP A 795 2.56 28.19 12.63
C ASP A 795 2.99 26.74 12.28
N TYR A 796 2.10 25.75 12.40
CA TYR A 796 2.40 24.34 12.16
C TYR A 796 2.36 23.98 10.66
N ASN A 797 3.36 23.22 10.16
CA ASN A 797 3.32 22.68 8.79
C ASN A 797 2.19 21.67 8.59
N LEU A 798 1.80 20.94 9.64
CA LEU A 798 0.64 20.04 9.64
C LEU A 798 -0.73 20.74 9.42
N GLN A 799 -0.76 22.08 9.41
CA GLN A 799 -1.94 22.86 8.99
C GLN A 799 -1.88 23.22 7.49
N LYS A 800 -0.70 23.19 6.86
CA LYS A 800 -0.45 23.61 5.46
C LYS A 800 -0.57 22.43 4.48
N VAL A 801 -1.64 21.65 4.63
CA VAL A 801 -1.90 20.46 3.81
C VAL A 801 -2.44 20.87 2.44
N ASP A 802 -2.06 20.15 1.37
CA ASP A 802 -2.64 20.40 0.05
C ASP A 802 -4.15 20.10 0.02
N PRO A 803 -4.96 20.93 -0.67
CA PRO A 803 -6.39 20.73 -0.81
C PRO A 803 -6.68 19.59 -1.78
N PHE A 804 -7.68 18.78 -1.45
CA PHE A 804 -8.18 17.71 -2.31
C PHE A 804 -9.36 18.21 -3.15
N PHE A 805 -9.62 17.53 -4.28
CA PHE A 805 -10.72 17.87 -5.17
C PHE A 805 -12.06 17.48 -4.53
N THR A 806 -12.92 18.47 -4.27
CA THR A 806 -14.21 18.32 -3.55
C THR A 806 -15.44 18.73 -4.36
N ASP A 807 -15.27 19.48 -5.46
CA ASP A 807 -16.34 20.18 -6.17
C ASP A 807 -17.31 20.96 -5.23
N ALA A 808 -16.75 21.60 -4.19
CA ALA A 808 -17.51 22.28 -3.14
C ALA A 808 -18.37 23.45 -3.65
N ASN A 809 -18.02 24.02 -4.81
CA ASN A 809 -18.77 25.06 -5.51
C ASN A 809 -19.58 24.52 -6.71
N ASN A 810 -19.81 23.20 -6.79
CA ASN A 810 -20.69 22.50 -7.74
C ASN A 810 -20.34 22.66 -9.24
N GLU A 811 -19.22 23.29 -9.56
CA GLU A 811 -18.83 23.69 -10.91
C GLU A 811 -18.73 22.49 -11.87
N TYR A 812 -18.36 21.31 -11.38
CA TYR A 812 -18.23 20.09 -12.19
C TYR A 812 -19.50 19.24 -12.17
N ALA A 813 -20.26 19.22 -11.08
CA ALA A 813 -21.59 18.63 -10.99
C ALA A 813 -22.56 19.25 -12.01
N ASP A 814 -22.65 20.58 -12.03
CA ASP A 814 -23.41 21.36 -13.01
C ASP A 814 -23.03 21.03 -14.46
N LYS A 815 -21.72 20.92 -14.74
CA LYS A 815 -21.19 20.57 -16.07
C LYS A 815 -21.48 19.11 -16.46
N PHE A 816 -21.64 18.22 -15.49
CA PHE A 816 -21.99 16.82 -15.72
C PHE A 816 -23.48 16.68 -15.99
N GLU A 817 -24.34 17.28 -15.16
CA GLU A 817 -25.80 17.30 -15.33
C GLU A 817 -26.21 17.87 -16.69
N LYS A 818 -25.61 18.99 -17.12
CA LYS A 818 -25.80 19.57 -18.46
C LYS A 818 -25.41 18.64 -19.61
N LYS A 819 -24.54 17.63 -19.37
CA LYS A 819 -24.23 16.56 -20.35
C LYS A 819 -25.17 15.35 -20.24
N LEU A 820 -25.69 15.04 -19.04
CA LEU A 820 -26.67 13.97 -18.81
C LEU A 820 -28.02 14.21 -19.51
N ALA A 821 -28.30 15.44 -19.93
CA ALA A 821 -29.43 15.75 -20.82
C ALA A 821 -29.50 14.80 -22.05
N ASN A 822 -28.35 14.45 -22.63
CA ASN A 822 -28.23 13.58 -23.81
C ASN A 822 -27.88 12.11 -23.49
N LEU A 823 -28.08 11.65 -22.25
CA LEU A 823 -27.75 10.29 -21.80
C LEU A 823 -28.54 9.20 -22.54
N ASN A 824 -27.87 8.11 -22.94
CA ASN A 824 -28.45 6.89 -23.51
C ASN A 824 -27.49 5.69 -23.34
N GLY A 825 -27.97 4.46 -23.61
CA GLY A 825 -27.17 3.24 -23.49
C GLY A 825 -25.92 3.13 -24.37
N LYS A 826 -25.72 4.02 -25.36
CA LYS A 826 -24.51 4.03 -26.22
C LYS A 826 -23.43 5.00 -25.75
N ASN A 827 -23.78 6.08 -25.06
CA ASN A 827 -22.80 7.08 -24.59
C ASN A 827 -22.47 6.99 -23.09
N SER A 828 -23.29 6.26 -22.31
CA SER A 828 -23.14 6.10 -20.86
C SER A 828 -21.81 5.51 -20.40
N GLU A 829 -21.29 4.50 -21.11
CA GLU A 829 -20.11 3.70 -20.70
C GLU A 829 -18.76 4.30 -21.13
N ASP A 830 -18.78 5.27 -22.04
CA ASP A 830 -17.58 5.93 -22.59
C ASP A 830 -17.60 7.45 -22.37
N GLN A 831 -18.50 8.16 -23.06
CA GLN A 831 -18.50 9.63 -23.12
C GLN A 831 -19.02 10.27 -21.82
N LEU A 832 -19.96 9.60 -21.16
CA LEU A 832 -20.60 10.03 -19.92
C LEU A 832 -20.25 9.11 -18.73
N CYS A 833 -19.15 8.36 -18.82
CA CYS A 833 -18.62 7.56 -17.71
C CYS A 833 -18.20 8.47 -16.54
N ILE A 834 -18.64 8.14 -15.33
CA ILE A 834 -18.47 8.98 -14.13
C ILE A 834 -16.98 9.13 -13.79
N GLU A 835 -16.24 8.03 -13.73
CA GLU A 835 -14.81 8.07 -13.42
C GLU A 835 -14.02 8.86 -14.47
N GLU A 836 -14.27 8.61 -15.76
CA GLU A 836 -13.60 9.34 -16.84
C GLU A 836 -13.94 10.83 -16.85
N PHE A 837 -15.09 11.26 -16.32
CA PHE A 837 -15.40 12.67 -16.13
C PHE A 837 -14.69 13.24 -14.90
N LEU A 838 -14.66 12.50 -13.79
CA LEU A 838 -14.00 12.91 -12.55
C LEU A 838 -12.47 13.00 -12.71
N GLU A 839 -11.79 12.05 -13.37
CA GLU A 839 -10.35 12.14 -13.69
C GLU A 839 -10.03 13.44 -14.46
N LYS A 840 -10.85 13.77 -15.46
CA LYS A 840 -10.65 14.97 -16.31
C LYS A 840 -10.92 16.25 -15.51
N SER A 841 -11.93 16.25 -14.65
CA SER A 841 -12.29 17.36 -13.77
C SER A 841 -11.23 17.62 -12.70
N GLN A 842 -10.75 16.55 -12.05
CA GLN A 842 -9.66 16.59 -11.09
C GLN A 842 -8.37 17.11 -11.74
N LYS A 843 -8.02 16.65 -12.94
CA LYS A 843 -6.85 17.14 -13.69
C LYS A 843 -6.95 18.63 -14.02
N ASP A 844 -8.12 19.09 -14.46
CA ASP A 844 -8.40 20.51 -14.73
C ASP A 844 -8.29 21.37 -13.46
N TRP A 845 -8.91 20.93 -12.36
CA TRP A 845 -8.86 21.60 -11.06
C TRP A 845 -7.44 21.71 -10.50
N PHE A 846 -6.66 20.62 -10.52
CA PHE A 846 -5.25 20.65 -10.07
C PHE A 846 -4.36 21.49 -11.00
N ASN A 847 -4.67 21.61 -12.29
CA ASN A 847 -3.98 22.53 -13.19
C ASN A 847 -4.30 23.99 -12.83
N ARG A 848 -5.56 24.35 -12.57
CA ARG A 848 -5.95 25.69 -12.09
C ARG A 848 -5.25 26.02 -10.76
N TYR A 849 -5.30 25.11 -9.78
CA TYR A 849 -4.60 25.28 -8.50
C TYR A 849 -3.08 25.45 -8.67
N ARG A 850 -2.44 24.68 -9.57
CA ARG A 850 -1.00 24.83 -9.89
C ARG A 850 -0.69 26.19 -10.50
N ASP A 851 -1.54 26.70 -11.38
CA ASP A 851 -1.32 28.01 -12.01
C ASP A 851 -1.54 29.16 -11.02
N VAL A 852 -2.51 29.06 -10.11
CA VAL A 852 -2.63 29.97 -8.94
C VAL A 852 -1.37 29.90 -8.06
N LYS A 853 -0.89 28.70 -7.68
CA LYS A 853 0.39 28.51 -6.95
C LYS A 853 1.61 29.08 -7.67
N LEU A 854 1.60 29.14 -9.00
CA LEU A 854 2.66 29.72 -9.83
C LEU A 854 2.51 31.24 -10.05
N GLY A 855 1.53 31.91 -9.42
CA GLY A 855 1.25 33.33 -9.63
C GLY A 855 0.77 33.63 -11.06
N LYS A 856 0.05 32.69 -11.68
CA LYS A 856 -0.71 32.88 -12.92
C LYS A 856 -2.21 32.94 -12.59
N SER A 857 -2.65 34.03 -11.98
CA SER A 857 -4.08 34.34 -11.94
C SER A 857 -4.60 34.68 -13.35
N PRO A 858 -5.89 34.47 -13.65
CA PRO A 858 -6.53 34.95 -14.88
C PRO A 858 -6.81 36.47 -14.82
N LEU A 859 -5.84 37.26 -14.37
CA LEU A 859 -5.95 38.72 -14.32
C LEU A 859 -5.86 39.30 -15.75
N PRO A 860 -6.78 40.19 -16.16
CA PRO A 860 -6.58 41.01 -17.35
C PRO A 860 -5.34 41.90 -17.13
N SER A 861 -4.37 41.82 -18.03
CA SER A 861 -3.07 42.49 -17.86
C SER A 861 -3.12 43.98 -18.22
N PRO A 862 -2.52 44.86 -17.41
CA PRO A 862 -2.14 46.20 -17.85
C PRO A 862 -0.63 46.45 -17.67
N ALA A 863 0.20 45.86 -18.54
CA ALA A 863 1.57 46.30 -18.80
C ALA A 863 2.02 45.79 -20.19
N ALA A 864 2.63 46.65 -21.00
CA ALA A 864 3.01 46.30 -22.37
C ALA A 864 4.28 45.42 -22.42
N SER A 865 4.24 44.37 -23.24
CA SER A 865 5.43 43.64 -23.70
C SER A 865 5.47 43.69 -25.22
N VAL A 866 6.60 44.13 -25.77
CA VAL A 866 6.70 44.68 -27.14
C VAL A 866 6.63 43.61 -28.24
N PHE A 867 6.69 42.32 -27.91
CA PHE A 867 6.72 41.22 -28.88
C PHE A 867 5.50 40.30 -28.79
N ARG A 868 4.49 40.54 -29.66
CA ARG A 868 3.54 39.48 -30.05
C ARG A 868 3.12 39.60 -31.51
N ILE A 869 3.36 38.53 -32.26
CA ILE A 869 2.90 38.36 -33.64
C ILE A 869 1.37 38.26 -33.64
N LYS A 870 0.69 38.99 -34.55
CA LYS A 870 -0.77 38.89 -34.73
C LYS A 870 -1.12 37.56 -35.41
N VAL A 871 -1.80 36.68 -34.69
CA VAL A 871 -2.71 35.68 -35.28
C VAL A 871 -4.13 36.24 -35.16
N ARG A 872 -4.91 36.17 -36.24
CA ARG A 872 -6.23 36.81 -36.36
C ARG A 872 -7.33 35.73 -36.32
N GLU A 873 -7.88 35.49 -35.14
CA GLU A 873 -9.16 34.78 -35.03
C GLU A 873 -10.33 35.76 -35.19
N THR A 874 -11.38 35.33 -35.89
CA THR A 874 -12.55 36.16 -36.24
C THR A 874 -13.83 35.50 -35.76
N GLY A 875 -14.67 36.24 -35.03
CA GLY A 875 -16.06 35.87 -34.76
C GLY A 875 -16.36 35.52 -33.30
N ARG A 876 -16.78 36.53 -32.53
CA ARG A 876 -17.74 36.37 -31.43
C ARG A 876 -18.80 37.46 -31.55
N SER A 877 -20.05 37.10 -31.26
CA SER A 877 -21.18 38.04 -31.24
C SER A 877 -21.19 38.81 -29.91
N GLU A 878 -21.61 40.06 -29.96
CA GLU A 878 -21.70 40.93 -28.80
C GLU A 878 -22.98 40.65 -27.98
N SER A 879 -22.90 40.85 -26.67
CA SER A 879 -24.06 40.98 -25.79
C SER A 879 -23.75 42.08 -24.75
N PRO A 880 -24.75 42.88 -24.32
CA PRO A 880 -24.49 44.11 -23.58
C PRO A 880 -24.06 43.86 -22.13
N PRO A 881 -23.27 44.76 -21.53
CA PRO A 881 -22.77 44.59 -20.17
C PRO A 881 -23.86 44.82 -19.12
N ILE A 882 -23.85 43.99 -18.07
CA ILE A 882 -24.59 44.23 -16.82
C ILE A 882 -23.55 44.62 -15.76
N THR A 883 -23.80 45.71 -15.05
CA THR A 883 -22.91 46.25 -14.03
C THR A 883 -23.19 45.66 -12.65
N GLY A 884 -22.16 45.07 -12.03
CA GLY A 884 -22.16 44.56 -10.66
C GLY A 884 -20.72 44.39 -10.15
N PRO A 885 -20.48 44.32 -8.84
CA PRO A 885 -19.13 44.19 -8.30
C PRO A 885 -18.59 42.76 -8.47
N ASP A 886 -17.66 42.58 -9.40
CA ASP A 886 -16.97 41.30 -9.65
C ASP A 886 -16.06 40.89 -8.47
N ALA A 887 -16.64 40.21 -7.49
CA ALA A 887 -15.89 39.29 -6.64
C ALA A 887 -15.57 38.03 -7.47
N ASP A 888 -14.31 37.87 -7.90
CA ASP A 888 -13.88 36.74 -8.74
C ASP A 888 -14.31 35.39 -8.11
N PRO A 889 -15.17 34.59 -8.78
CA PRO A 889 -15.67 33.34 -8.23
C PRO A 889 -14.57 32.28 -8.03
N ASN A 890 -13.36 32.47 -8.58
CA ASN A 890 -12.20 31.62 -8.34
C ASN A 890 -11.46 31.98 -7.03
N ALA A 891 -11.61 33.22 -6.51
CA ALA A 891 -10.85 33.70 -5.36
C ALA A 891 -11.12 32.92 -4.07
N GLY A 892 -12.33 32.36 -3.91
CA GLY A 892 -12.69 31.47 -2.81
C GLY A 892 -12.34 29.99 -3.03
N GLN A 893 -12.05 29.56 -4.27
CA GLN A 893 -11.83 28.15 -4.61
C GLN A 893 -10.40 27.67 -4.32
N PHE A 894 -9.42 28.58 -4.35
CA PHE A 894 -7.99 28.27 -4.21
C PHE A 894 -7.30 29.13 -3.16
N ILE A 895 -7.83 29.11 -1.93
CA ILE A 895 -7.24 29.83 -0.79
C ILE A 895 -5.85 29.26 -0.49
N LEU A 896 -4.81 30.05 -0.78
CA LEU A 896 -3.44 29.78 -0.36
C LEU A 896 -3.22 30.32 1.06
N PRO A 897 -2.31 29.74 1.86
CA PRO A 897 -1.91 30.30 3.15
C PRO A 897 -1.45 31.76 3.01
N ASN A 898 -1.76 32.60 4.01
CA ASN A 898 -1.41 34.04 4.00
C ASN A 898 0.11 34.31 3.93
N ASP A 899 0.94 33.32 4.27
CA ASP A 899 2.41 33.36 4.17
C ASP A 899 2.96 32.73 2.87
N TYR A 900 2.11 32.26 1.95
CA TYR A 900 2.55 31.60 0.72
C TYR A 900 3.18 32.59 -0.28
N VAL A 901 4.50 32.47 -0.48
CA VAL A 901 5.24 33.22 -1.49
C VAL A 901 5.36 32.39 -2.78
N PRO A 902 4.78 32.84 -3.93
CA PRO A 902 4.92 32.14 -5.20
C PRO A 902 6.38 32.01 -5.66
N PRO A 903 6.79 30.89 -6.28
CA PRO A 903 8.16 30.70 -6.75
C PRO A 903 8.49 31.66 -7.90
N THR A 904 9.65 32.32 -7.80
CA THR A 904 10.15 33.31 -8.78
C THR A 904 11.34 32.78 -9.59
N GLY A 905 11.70 33.49 -10.66
CA GLY A 905 12.90 33.24 -11.47
C GLY A 905 13.04 31.79 -11.97
N LEU A 906 14.24 31.23 -11.84
CA LEU A 906 14.59 29.88 -12.30
C LEU A 906 13.68 28.79 -11.70
N LYS A 907 13.29 28.90 -10.42
CA LYS A 907 12.37 27.94 -9.78
C LYS A 907 10.98 27.96 -10.44
N ARG A 908 10.49 29.14 -10.83
CA ARG A 908 9.23 29.29 -11.59
C ARG A 908 9.33 28.59 -12.94
N PHE A 909 10.39 28.88 -13.70
CA PHE A 909 10.65 28.29 -15.02
C PHE A 909 10.71 26.76 -14.97
N MET A 910 11.45 26.19 -14.02
CA MET A 910 11.58 24.74 -13.83
C MET A 910 10.23 24.06 -13.51
N LEU A 911 9.34 24.75 -12.79
CA LEU A 911 8.00 24.29 -12.43
C LEU A 911 6.93 24.53 -13.52
N MET A 912 7.24 25.26 -14.61
CA MET A 912 6.34 25.35 -15.77
C MET A 912 6.15 23.98 -16.40
N LYS A 913 4.98 23.75 -17.01
CA LYS A 913 4.69 22.55 -17.79
C LYS A 913 4.67 22.83 -19.28
N LEU A 914 5.29 21.94 -20.06
CA LEU A 914 5.16 21.83 -21.51
C LEU A 914 4.23 20.63 -21.79
N GLY A 915 2.96 20.90 -22.13
CA GLY A 915 1.92 19.87 -22.10
C GLY A 915 1.78 19.30 -20.67
N ASP A 916 1.88 17.98 -20.53
CA ASP A 916 1.84 17.32 -19.20
C ASP A 916 3.20 17.29 -18.46
N TRP A 917 4.30 17.76 -19.06
CA TRP A 917 5.66 17.58 -18.53
C TRP A 917 6.24 18.83 -17.86
N PRO A 918 6.66 18.78 -16.59
CA PRO A 918 7.46 19.85 -15.97
C PRO A 918 8.82 20.05 -16.65
N VAL A 919 9.29 21.29 -16.77
CA VAL A 919 10.56 21.61 -17.44
C VAL A 919 11.77 20.92 -16.79
N TYR A 920 11.85 20.84 -15.46
CA TYR A 920 12.96 20.14 -14.79
C TYR A 920 13.03 18.65 -15.20
N SER A 921 11.89 18.02 -15.47
CA SER A 921 11.82 16.60 -15.83
C SER A 921 12.39 16.34 -17.24
N ILE A 922 12.27 17.30 -18.14
CA ILE A 922 12.89 17.25 -19.47
C ILE A 922 14.42 17.28 -19.32
N PHE A 923 14.96 18.11 -18.42
CA PHE A 923 16.40 18.10 -18.12
C PHE A 923 16.86 16.78 -17.47
N LEU A 924 16.08 16.19 -16.54
CA LEU A 924 16.39 14.86 -15.99
C LEU A 924 16.31 13.74 -17.05
N ALA A 925 15.40 13.84 -18.02
CA ALA A 925 15.30 12.92 -19.16
C ALA A 925 16.52 13.03 -20.09
N ILE A 926 17.08 14.23 -20.31
CA ILE A 926 18.35 14.41 -21.02
C ILE A 926 19.49 13.68 -20.27
N GLY A 927 19.54 13.78 -18.94
CA GLY A 927 20.48 13.01 -18.11
C GLY A 927 20.37 11.49 -18.33
N GLN A 928 19.13 10.97 -18.37
CA GLN A 928 18.88 9.56 -18.71
C GLN A 928 19.31 9.21 -20.15
N ILE A 929 19.10 10.09 -21.13
CA ILE A 929 19.51 9.83 -22.53
C ILE A 929 21.04 9.88 -22.69
N LEU A 930 21.75 10.72 -21.93
CA LEU A 930 23.22 10.69 -21.89
C LEU A 930 23.77 9.41 -21.25
N ALA A 931 23.02 8.76 -20.37
CA ALA A 931 23.46 7.54 -19.67
C ALA A 931 23.63 6.30 -20.56
N LEU A 932 23.29 6.37 -21.84
CA LEU A 932 23.29 5.27 -22.81
C LEU A 932 24.54 4.37 -22.82
N ASN A 933 25.69 4.88 -23.26
CA ASN A 933 26.98 4.19 -23.29
C ASN A 933 28.09 5.20 -23.65
N SER A 934 29.31 4.95 -23.15
CA SER A 934 30.58 5.54 -23.62
C SER A 934 30.82 5.50 -25.14
N TYR A 935 30.04 4.72 -25.90
CA TYR A 935 30.16 4.57 -27.36
C TYR A 935 30.15 5.90 -28.13
N GLN A 936 29.47 6.93 -27.60
CA GLN A 936 29.47 8.30 -28.14
C GLN A 936 30.88 8.89 -28.23
N ILE A 937 31.73 8.65 -27.21
CA ILE A 937 33.12 9.11 -27.20
C ILE A 937 34.00 8.27 -28.13
N THR A 938 33.81 6.94 -28.22
CA THR A 938 34.59 6.13 -29.16
C THR A 938 34.35 6.54 -30.61
N LEU A 939 33.13 6.97 -30.95
CA LEU A 939 32.81 7.53 -32.27
C LEU A 939 33.55 8.85 -32.55
N LEU A 940 33.57 9.78 -31.58
CA LEU A 940 34.31 11.05 -31.72
C LEU A 940 35.83 10.84 -31.85
N ASN A 941 36.36 9.80 -31.21
CA ASN A 941 37.76 9.39 -31.34
C ASN A 941 38.05 8.63 -32.65
N GLY A 942 37.02 8.15 -33.36
CA GLY A 942 37.13 7.33 -34.57
C GLY A 942 37.41 5.84 -34.33
N GLU A 943 37.28 5.35 -33.09
CA GLU A 943 37.47 3.94 -32.73
C GLU A 943 36.21 3.11 -33.00
N ILE A 944 36.31 2.14 -33.92
CA ILE A 944 35.21 1.25 -34.30
C ILE A 944 35.20 0.05 -33.35
N GLY A 945 34.64 0.26 -32.16
CA GLY A 945 34.62 -0.72 -31.07
C GLY A 945 35.82 -0.62 -30.13
N GLN A 946 35.75 -1.37 -29.02
CA GLN A 946 36.73 -1.32 -27.94
C GLN A 946 37.59 -2.60 -27.92
N THR A 947 38.88 -2.47 -27.58
CA THR A 947 39.72 -3.64 -27.26
C THR A 947 39.16 -4.38 -26.04
N ALA A 948 39.48 -5.66 -25.88
CA ALA A 948 39.01 -6.43 -24.72
C ALA A 948 39.41 -5.77 -23.39
N GLU A 949 40.65 -5.27 -23.32
CA GLU A 949 41.19 -4.49 -22.20
C GLU A 949 40.40 -3.21 -21.92
N LYS A 950 40.17 -2.36 -22.94
CA LYS A 950 39.33 -1.15 -22.81
C LYS A 950 37.93 -1.48 -22.29
N LEU A 951 37.32 -2.56 -22.79
CA LEU A 951 36.00 -3.01 -22.36
C LEU A 951 36.00 -3.46 -20.88
N TYR A 952 37.00 -4.24 -20.44
CA TYR A 952 37.13 -4.63 -19.02
C TYR A 952 37.33 -3.42 -18.10
N ILE A 953 38.19 -2.47 -18.48
CA ILE A 953 38.44 -1.24 -17.71
C ILE A 953 37.14 -0.44 -17.59
N LEU A 954 36.45 -0.19 -18.71
CA LEU A 954 35.24 0.63 -18.71
C LEU A 954 34.06 -0.05 -17.99
N ALA A 955 33.91 -1.38 -18.10
CA ALA A 955 32.92 -2.14 -17.34
C ALA A 955 33.23 -2.19 -15.84
N SER A 956 34.51 -2.23 -15.46
CA SER A 956 34.94 -2.18 -14.06
C SER A 956 34.71 -0.80 -13.44
N ILE A 957 35.01 0.28 -14.18
CA ILE A 957 34.66 1.66 -13.79
C ILE A 957 33.14 1.79 -13.63
N TYR A 958 32.35 1.27 -14.58
CA TYR A 958 30.89 1.31 -14.54
C TYR A 958 30.32 0.54 -13.34
N LEU A 959 30.85 -0.64 -13.04
CA LEU A 959 30.50 -1.45 -11.87
C LEU A 959 30.81 -0.73 -10.55
N ALA A 960 32.04 -0.21 -10.38
CA ALA A 960 32.45 0.49 -9.18
C ALA A 960 31.64 1.79 -8.97
N SER A 961 31.46 2.58 -10.03
CA SER A 961 30.66 3.81 -9.99
C SER A 961 29.17 3.56 -9.71
N SER A 962 28.59 2.44 -10.19
CA SER A 962 27.23 2.02 -9.82
C SER A 962 27.06 1.86 -8.30
N ILE A 963 28.07 1.27 -7.63
CA ILE A 963 28.08 1.08 -6.18
C ILE A 963 28.28 2.44 -5.46
N ILE A 964 29.18 3.29 -5.96
CA ILE A 964 29.39 4.64 -5.42
C ILE A 964 28.11 5.47 -5.52
N TRP A 965 27.41 5.47 -6.66
CA TRP A 965 26.15 6.20 -6.84
C TRP A 965 25.05 5.73 -5.89
N TRP A 966 24.95 4.44 -5.58
CA TRP A 966 24.06 3.95 -4.53
C TRP A 966 24.42 4.51 -3.14
N MET A 967 25.71 4.54 -2.78
CA MET A 967 26.16 5.07 -1.49
C MET A 967 25.94 6.58 -1.38
N VAL A 968 26.21 7.34 -2.45
CA VAL A 968 25.95 8.80 -2.51
C VAL A 968 24.45 9.09 -2.39
N PHE A 969 23.60 8.37 -3.13
CA PHE A 969 22.13 8.47 -3.00
C PHE A 969 21.62 8.20 -1.58
N ARG A 970 22.31 7.33 -0.82
CA ARG A 970 21.93 6.95 0.54
C ARG A 970 22.40 7.91 1.63
N LEU A 971 23.28 8.87 1.31
CA LEU A 971 23.92 9.76 2.28
C LEU A 971 23.69 11.26 1.98
N VAL A 972 23.40 11.62 0.72
CA VAL A 972 23.40 13.01 0.23
C VAL A 972 22.04 13.36 -0.41
N PRO A 973 21.54 14.61 -0.28
CA PRO A 973 20.30 15.01 -0.93
C PRO A 973 20.25 14.80 -2.45
N SER A 974 19.07 14.41 -2.95
CA SER A 974 18.87 13.96 -4.34
C SER A 974 19.37 14.93 -5.42
N VAL A 975 19.31 16.24 -5.16
CA VAL A 975 19.80 17.31 -6.04
C VAL A 975 21.28 17.17 -6.41
N TYR A 976 22.14 16.72 -5.49
CA TYR A 976 23.56 16.50 -5.77
C TYR A 976 23.75 15.29 -6.69
N VAL A 977 22.99 14.22 -6.44
CA VAL A 977 23.05 12.96 -7.21
C VAL A 977 22.58 13.17 -8.66
N LEU A 978 21.67 14.12 -8.90
CA LEU A 978 21.15 14.45 -10.23
C LEU A 978 21.93 15.56 -10.94
N ALA A 979 22.57 16.48 -10.22
CA ALA A 979 23.39 17.54 -10.83
C ALA A 979 24.82 17.09 -11.15
N THR A 980 25.47 16.33 -10.25
CA THR A 980 26.89 15.94 -10.39
C THR A 980 27.21 15.18 -11.69
N PRO A 981 26.38 14.25 -12.19
CA PRO A 981 26.65 13.56 -13.45
C PRO A 981 26.85 14.50 -14.65
N PHE A 982 26.08 15.59 -14.75
CA PHE A 982 26.24 16.59 -15.82
C PHE A 982 27.62 17.26 -15.79
N PHE A 983 28.16 17.54 -14.60
CA PHE A 983 29.52 18.08 -14.47
C PHE A 983 30.58 17.06 -14.91
N ILE A 984 30.42 15.79 -14.55
CA ILE A 984 31.34 14.71 -14.96
C ILE A 984 31.26 14.44 -16.48
N TYR A 985 30.06 14.46 -17.08
CA TYR A 985 29.92 14.42 -18.54
C TYR A 985 30.60 15.62 -19.21
N GLY A 986 30.46 16.83 -18.65
CA GLY A 986 31.11 18.02 -19.17
C GLY A 986 32.64 17.91 -19.16
N PHE A 987 33.23 17.40 -18.07
CA PHE A 987 34.65 17.06 -18.05
C PHE A 987 35.01 15.99 -19.09
N ALA A 988 34.19 14.95 -19.26
CA ALA A 988 34.46 13.90 -20.26
C ALA A 988 34.57 14.45 -21.69
N PHE A 989 33.66 15.34 -22.11
CA PHE A 989 33.74 16.01 -23.41
C PHE A 989 34.87 17.04 -23.50
N LEU A 990 35.22 17.71 -22.40
CA LEU A 990 36.38 18.60 -22.34
C LEU A 990 37.70 17.84 -22.57
N PHE A 991 37.90 16.70 -21.90
CA PHE A 991 39.10 15.86 -22.10
C PHE A 991 39.21 15.34 -23.54
N VAL A 992 38.09 14.98 -24.18
CA VAL A 992 38.06 14.59 -25.60
C VAL A 992 38.37 15.77 -26.53
N GLY A 993 37.82 16.96 -26.26
CA GLY A 993 38.12 18.18 -27.03
C GLY A 993 39.59 18.60 -26.92
N LEU A 994 40.13 18.62 -25.70
CA LEU A 994 41.55 18.91 -25.42
C LEU A 994 42.51 17.89 -26.04
N ALA A 995 42.06 16.65 -26.28
CA ALA A 995 42.88 15.65 -26.96
C ALA A 995 43.12 15.97 -28.44
N GLY A 996 42.23 16.73 -29.10
CA GLY A 996 42.34 17.08 -30.53
C GLY A 996 43.66 17.79 -30.87
N PRO A 997 43.96 18.96 -30.29
CA PRO A 997 45.17 19.74 -30.59
C PRO A 997 46.51 19.10 -30.19
N ILE A 998 46.50 17.95 -29.50
CA ILE A 998 47.72 17.36 -28.91
C ILE A 998 48.43 16.48 -29.95
N HIS A 999 49.55 16.97 -30.47
CA HIS A 999 50.39 16.26 -31.45
C HIS A 999 51.06 14.98 -30.90
N SER A 1000 51.21 14.86 -29.57
CA SER A 1000 51.74 13.64 -28.94
C SER A 1000 50.69 12.53 -28.94
N SER A 1001 50.92 11.47 -29.73
CA SER A 1001 50.02 10.32 -29.86
C SER A 1001 49.66 9.68 -28.51
N THR A 1002 50.67 9.39 -27.68
CA THR A 1002 50.48 8.82 -26.33
C THR A 1002 49.62 9.72 -25.45
N SER A 1003 49.91 11.02 -25.43
CA SER A 1003 49.20 11.99 -24.60
C SER A 1003 47.74 12.15 -25.06
N ARG A 1004 47.51 12.25 -26.37
CA ARG A 1004 46.18 12.28 -26.98
C ARG A 1004 45.36 11.04 -26.59
N THR A 1005 45.92 9.85 -26.73
CA THR A 1005 45.25 8.59 -26.35
C THR A 1005 44.97 8.53 -24.85
N TRP A 1006 45.84 9.07 -24.00
CA TRP A 1006 45.61 9.14 -22.56
C TRP A 1006 44.44 10.08 -22.20
N LEU A 1007 44.36 11.30 -22.77
CA LEU A 1007 43.20 12.19 -22.57
C LEU A 1007 41.90 11.56 -23.09
N GLN A 1008 41.94 10.89 -24.25
CA GLN A 1008 40.78 10.16 -24.80
C GLN A 1008 40.32 9.03 -23.88
N ASN A 1009 41.24 8.27 -23.30
CA ASN A 1009 40.93 7.23 -22.31
C ASN A 1009 40.35 7.83 -21.03
N MET A 1010 40.89 8.95 -20.52
CA MET A 1010 40.34 9.67 -19.37
C MET A 1010 38.91 10.15 -19.62
N GLY A 1011 38.64 10.79 -20.77
CA GLY A 1011 37.30 11.21 -21.15
C GLY A 1011 36.32 10.03 -21.24
N THR A 1012 36.73 8.92 -21.85
CA THR A 1012 35.91 7.70 -21.93
C THR A 1012 35.62 7.10 -20.55
N GLY A 1013 36.60 7.10 -19.64
CA GLY A 1013 36.44 6.65 -18.26
C GLY A 1013 35.48 7.51 -17.44
N LEU A 1014 35.62 8.85 -17.51
CA LEU A 1014 34.71 9.80 -16.87
C LEU A 1014 33.28 9.67 -17.39
N TYR A 1015 33.10 9.46 -18.71
CA TYR A 1015 31.78 9.19 -19.29
C TYR A 1015 31.19 7.88 -18.77
N SER A 1016 31.99 6.81 -18.62
CA SER A 1016 31.53 5.55 -18.03
C SER A 1016 31.06 5.75 -16.58
N PHE A 1017 31.82 6.51 -15.78
CA PHE A 1017 31.44 6.87 -14.41
C PHE A 1017 30.14 7.67 -14.35
N ALA A 1018 29.93 8.62 -15.27
CA ALA A 1018 28.68 9.39 -15.34
C ALA A 1018 27.51 8.54 -15.85
N SER A 1019 27.75 7.67 -16.83
CA SER A 1019 26.75 6.77 -17.45
C SER A 1019 26.10 5.80 -16.45
N SER A 1020 26.81 5.38 -15.40
CA SER A 1020 26.23 4.53 -14.34
C SER A 1020 25.22 5.27 -13.44
N SER A 1021 25.04 6.58 -13.57
CA SER A 1021 23.96 7.33 -12.90
C SER A 1021 22.58 7.18 -13.57
N GLY A 1022 22.49 6.57 -14.76
CA GLY A 1022 21.24 6.46 -15.54
C GLY A 1022 20.05 5.87 -14.78
N SER A 1023 20.30 4.85 -13.95
CA SER A 1023 19.30 4.25 -13.06
C SER A 1023 18.71 5.24 -12.05
N ILE A 1024 19.51 6.23 -11.60
CA ILE A 1024 19.06 7.28 -10.66
C ILE A 1024 18.27 8.36 -11.39
N PHE A 1025 18.70 8.77 -12.58
CA PHE A 1025 17.90 9.67 -13.42
C PHE A 1025 16.51 9.08 -13.69
N PHE A 1026 16.42 7.81 -14.07
CA PHE A 1026 15.14 7.12 -14.27
C PHE A 1026 14.31 7.07 -12.97
N ALA A 1027 14.90 6.62 -11.85
CA ALA A 1027 14.16 6.38 -10.60
C ALA A 1027 13.71 7.66 -9.86
N LEU A 1028 14.38 8.79 -10.12
CA LEU A 1028 14.05 10.09 -9.50
C LEU A 1028 13.37 11.07 -10.46
N ASN A 1029 13.26 10.77 -11.76
CA ASN A 1029 12.40 11.57 -12.64
C ASN A 1029 10.95 11.50 -12.14
N PHE A 1030 10.24 12.64 -12.18
CA PHE A 1030 8.90 12.81 -11.61
C PHE A 1030 8.79 12.56 -10.09
N GLY A 1031 9.90 12.53 -9.33
CA GLY A 1031 9.90 12.16 -7.92
C GLY A 1031 9.04 13.05 -7.00
N ASP A 1032 8.85 14.32 -7.36
CA ASP A 1032 7.95 15.29 -6.72
C ASP A 1032 6.48 15.14 -7.17
N GLU A 1033 6.21 14.68 -8.40
CA GLU A 1033 4.86 14.30 -8.86
C GLU A 1033 4.45 12.91 -8.32
N GLY A 1034 4.79 12.60 -7.06
CA GLY A 1034 4.67 11.27 -6.43
C GLY A 1034 3.25 10.74 -6.20
N GLY A 1035 2.22 11.43 -6.71
CA GLY A 1035 0.82 10.98 -6.79
C GLY A 1035 0.27 10.95 -8.22
N ALA A 1036 1.10 11.14 -9.25
CA ALA A 1036 0.66 11.06 -10.64
C ALA A 1036 0.23 9.62 -11.02
N PRO A 1037 -0.84 9.43 -11.82
CA PRO A 1037 -1.29 8.09 -12.20
C PRO A 1037 -0.18 7.25 -12.85
N LEU A 1038 -0.08 5.98 -12.46
CA LEU A 1038 0.93 5.03 -12.95
C LEU A 1038 0.99 4.98 -14.49
N ARG A 1039 -0.16 5.12 -15.17
CA ARG A 1039 -0.28 5.20 -16.63
C ARG A 1039 0.54 6.36 -17.22
N SER A 1040 0.53 7.52 -16.58
CA SER A 1040 1.32 8.68 -16.98
C SER A 1040 2.81 8.42 -16.78
N TRP A 1041 3.21 7.87 -15.62
CA TRP A 1041 4.62 7.55 -15.35
C TRP A 1041 5.17 6.52 -16.36
N ILE A 1042 4.43 5.43 -16.62
CA ILE A 1042 4.80 4.42 -17.62
C ILE A 1042 4.93 5.05 -19.01
N TYR A 1043 3.93 5.83 -19.47
CA TYR A 1043 4.00 6.48 -20.77
C TYR A 1043 5.24 7.38 -20.91
N ARG A 1044 5.51 8.23 -19.90
CA ARG A 1044 6.67 9.12 -19.91
C ARG A 1044 7.99 8.32 -19.92
N ALA A 1045 8.10 7.27 -19.10
CA ALA A 1045 9.26 6.37 -19.09
C ALA A 1045 9.46 5.66 -20.46
N THR A 1046 8.38 5.20 -21.10
CA THR A 1046 8.42 4.59 -22.44
C THR A 1046 8.86 5.58 -23.51
N VAL A 1047 8.44 6.85 -23.45
CA VAL A 1047 8.92 7.91 -24.37
C VAL A 1047 10.42 8.11 -24.23
N ILE A 1048 10.94 8.32 -23.00
CA ILE A 1048 12.38 8.53 -22.78
C ILE A 1048 13.18 7.31 -23.24
N GLN A 1049 12.70 6.10 -22.92
CA GLN A 1049 13.38 4.86 -23.30
C GLN A 1049 13.36 4.63 -24.82
N GLY A 1050 12.27 4.96 -25.50
CA GLY A 1050 12.16 4.93 -26.96
C GLY A 1050 13.13 5.90 -27.63
N THR A 1051 13.19 7.15 -27.15
CA THR A 1051 14.17 8.15 -27.63
C THR A 1051 15.61 7.71 -27.37
N GLN A 1052 15.89 7.09 -26.21
CA GLN A 1052 17.17 6.43 -25.94
C GLN A 1052 17.53 5.42 -27.04
N GLN A 1053 16.64 4.46 -27.35
CA GLN A 1053 16.94 3.40 -28.32
C GLN A 1053 17.12 3.96 -29.74
N LEU A 1054 16.32 4.95 -30.16
CA LEU A 1054 16.50 5.63 -31.44
C LEU A 1054 17.88 6.30 -31.53
N PHE A 1055 18.35 6.93 -30.44
CA PHE A 1055 19.69 7.52 -30.40
C PHE A 1055 20.80 6.47 -30.43
N ILE A 1056 20.65 5.31 -29.75
CA ILE A 1056 21.59 4.17 -29.91
C ILE A 1056 21.65 3.73 -31.37
N SER A 1057 20.50 3.52 -32.02
CA SER A 1057 20.44 3.05 -33.41
C SER A 1057 21.09 4.04 -34.37
N PHE A 1058 20.89 5.35 -34.16
CA PHE A 1058 21.56 6.41 -34.92
C PHE A 1058 23.09 6.39 -34.73
N LEU A 1059 23.58 6.26 -33.49
CA LEU A 1059 25.01 6.16 -33.19
C LEU A 1059 25.65 4.91 -33.81
N TRP A 1060 24.98 3.76 -33.75
CA TRP A 1060 25.46 2.52 -34.39
C TRP A 1060 25.44 2.61 -35.92
N TYR A 1061 24.43 3.27 -36.50
CA TYR A 1061 24.41 3.55 -37.92
C TYR A 1061 25.61 4.43 -38.32
N TRP A 1062 25.84 5.54 -37.61
CA TRP A 1062 26.99 6.44 -37.81
C TRP A 1062 28.32 5.68 -37.70
N GLY A 1063 28.50 4.87 -36.66
CA GLY A 1063 29.69 4.04 -36.48
C GLY A 1063 29.90 3.02 -37.60
N SER A 1064 28.83 2.37 -38.05
CA SER A 1064 28.88 1.42 -39.17
C SER A 1064 29.20 2.12 -40.50
N TRP A 1065 28.76 3.37 -40.67
CA TRP A 1065 29.00 4.22 -41.84
C TRP A 1065 30.47 4.70 -41.89
N ILE A 1066 31.02 5.23 -40.79
CA ILE A 1066 32.47 5.50 -40.69
C ILE A 1066 33.28 4.23 -40.94
N ALA A 1067 32.86 3.09 -40.36
CA ALA A 1067 33.51 1.80 -40.60
C ALA A 1067 33.41 1.31 -42.05
N ALA A 1068 32.41 1.74 -42.82
CA ALA A 1068 32.28 1.44 -44.25
C ALA A 1068 33.13 2.38 -45.12
N LEU A 1069 33.27 3.66 -44.73
CA LEU A 1069 34.15 4.62 -45.40
C LEU A 1069 35.62 4.26 -45.22
N ASN A 1070 36.07 4.03 -43.97
CA ASN A 1070 37.45 3.63 -43.68
C ASN A 1070 37.85 2.34 -44.42
N ARG A 1071 36.91 1.38 -44.60
CA ARG A 1071 37.12 0.14 -45.36
C ARG A 1071 37.18 0.32 -46.89
N LYS A 1072 36.77 1.47 -47.43
CA LYS A 1072 36.89 1.81 -48.86
C LYS A 1072 38.20 2.53 -49.20
N GLY A 1073 39.11 2.70 -48.24
CA GLY A 1073 40.40 3.38 -48.43
C GLY A 1073 40.32 4.92 -48.49
N SER A 1074 39.11 5.49 -48.44
CA SER A 1074 38.90 6.93 -48.45
C SER A 1074 39.10 7.52 -47.04
N ALA A 1075 40.34 7.91 -46.72
CA ALA A 1075 40.76 8.70 -45.54
C ALA A 1075 40.41 8.16 -44.13
N GLN A 1076 41.20 8.53 -43.13
CA GLN A 1076 40.86 8.27 -41.73
C GLN A 1076 39.83 9.31 -41.24
N PHE A 1077 38.54 8.98 -41.33
CA PHE A 1077 37.46 9.84 -40.82
C PHE A 1077 37.36 9.79 -39.28
N SER A 1078 38.35 10.36 -38.60
CA SER A 1078 38.32 10.71 -37.18
C SER A 1078 38.45 12.22 -37.03
N LEU A 1079 37.54 12.87 -36.30
CA LEU A 1079 37.58 14.32 -36.08
C LEU A 1079 38.92 14.76 -35.44
N ALA A 1080 39.48 13.93 -34.57
CA ALA A 1080 40.78 14.13 -33.94
C ALA A 1080 41.99 14.09 -34.91
N VAL A 1081 41.76 13.80 -36.19
CA VAL A 1081 42.77 13.73 -37.26
C VAL A 1081 42.42 14.67 -38.41
N THR A 1082 41.14 14.81 -38.78
CA THR A 1082 40.71 15.64 -39.92
C THR A 1082 40.50 17.11 -39.57
N ASP A 1083 39.99 17.42 -38.37
CA ASP A 1083 39.84 18.79 -37.88
C ASP A 1083 39.94 18.85 -36.34
N PRO A 1084 41.17 18.93 -35.80
CA PRO A 1084 41.43 19.10 -34.37
C PRO A 1084 40.77 20.36 -33.76
N GLY A 1085 40.56 21.41 -34.56
CA GLY A 1085 39.95 22.67 -34.11
C GLY A 1085 38.45 22.52 -33.91
N ALA A 1086 37.76 21.89 -34.85
CA ALA A 1086 36.35 21.55 -34.70
C ALA A 1086 36.12 20.59 -33.53
N LEU A 1087 36.99 19.58 -33.32
CA LEU A 1087 36.87 18.69 -32.16
C LEU A 1087 37.01 19.45 -30.83
N LEU A 1088 37.97 20.37 -30.72
CA LEU A 1088 38.13 21.22 -29.54
C LEU A 1088 36.88 22.10 -29.31
N GLY A 1089 36.38 22.77 -30.36
CA GLY A 1089 35.21 23.62 -30.29
C GLY A 1089 33.93 22.87 -29.89
N ILE A 1090 33.71 21.69 -30.47
CA ILE A 1090 32.59 20.79 -30.12
C ILE A 1090 32.74 20.30 -28.68
N GLY A 1091 33.93 19.88 -28.26
CA GLY A 1091 34.19 19.40 -26.89
C GLY A 1091 33.92 20.48 -25.82
N ILE A 1092 34.43 21.70 -26.04
CA ILE A 1092 34.20 22.85 -25.14
C ILE A 1092 32.73 23.29 -25.15
N GLY A 1093 32.09 23.31 -26.33
CA GLY A 1093 30.67 23.67 -26.46
C GLY A 1093 29.75 22.70 -25.73
N LEU A 1094 29.97 21.39 -25.90
CA LEU A 1094 29.23 20.35 -25.17
C LEU A 1094 29.52 20.39 -23.68
N ALA A 1095 30.78 20.58 -23.26
CA ALA A 1095 31.15 20.73 -21.85
C ALA A 1095 30.41 21.90 -21.19
N SER A 1096 30.41 23.06 -21.84
CA SER A 1096 29.74 24.27 -21.37
C SER A 1096 28.21 24.10 -21.26
N LEU A 1097 27.59 23.46 -22.27
CA LEU A 1097 26.16 23.14 -22.25
C LEU A 1097 25.80 22.19 -21.10
N LEU A 1098 26.62 21.17 -20.85
CA LEU A 1098 26.41 20.20 -19.78
C LEU A 1098 26.59 20.83 -18.39
N TRP A 1099 27.57 21.71 -18.22
CA TRP A 1099 27.75 22.47 -16.98
C TRP A 1099 26.58 23.45 -16.73
N LEU A 1100 26.06 24.10 -17.78
CA LEU A 1100 24.84 24.90 -17.69
C LEU A 1100 23.63 24.06 -17.28
N LEU A 1101 23.42 22.88 -17.87
CA LEU A 1101 22.38 21.94 -17.47
C LEU A 1101 22.53 21.48 -16.01
N GLY A 1102 23.75 21.15 -15.58
CA GLY A 1102 24.06 20.78 -14.20
C GLY A 1102 23.74 21.90 -13.20
N ALA A 1103 24.06 23.16 -13.55
CA ALA A 1103 23.72 24.33 -12.73
C ALA A 1103 22.22 24.62 -12.70
N LEU A 1104 21.53 24.53 -13.86
CA LEU A 1104 20.07 24.67 -13.95
C LEU A 1104 19.35 23.63 -13.07
N VAL A 1105 19.80 22.37 -13.09
CA VAL A 1105 19.29 21.30 -12.21
C VAL A 1105 19.61 21.62 -10.75
N PHE A 1106 20.84 21.99 -10.41
CA PHE A 1106 21.27 22.24 -9.03
C PHE A 1106 20.53 23.40 -8.34
N PHE A 1107 20.36 24.54 -9.01
CA PHE A 1107 19.65 25.70 -8.46
C PHE A 1107 18.14 25.64 -8.67
N GLY A 1108 17.70 25.03 -9.77
CA GLY A 1108 16.31 25.06 -10.22
C GLY A 1108 15.42 23.91 -9.74
N LEU A 1109 15.97 22.78 -9.28
CA LEU A 1109 15.14 21.66 -8.80
C LEU A 1109 14.28 22.07 -7.57
N PRO A 1110 13.02 21.57 -7.50
CA PRO A 1110 12.11 21.78 -6.37
C PRO A 1110 12.68 21.39 -5.01
N ALA A 1111 12.11 21.97 -3.93
CA ALA A 1111 12.53 21.71 -2.54
C ALA A 1111 12.53 20.21 -2.17
N TYR A 1112 11.61 19.44 -2.74
CA TYR A 1112 11.57 17.97 -2.62
C TYR A 1112 12.93 17.30 -2.92
N TYR A 1113 13.64 17.70 -3.99
CA TYR A 1113 14.94 17.10 -4.34
C TYR A 1113 16.08 17.54 -3.42
N ARG A 1114 15.86 18.51 -2.53
CA ARG A 1114 16.86 18.98 -1.55
C ARG A 1114 16.85 18.17 -0.25
N GLN A 1115 16.05 17.11 -0.20
CA GLN A 1115 16.00 16.14 0.89
C GLN A 1115 16.80 14.87 0.53
N ALA A 1116 17.31 14.18 1.55
CA ALA A 1116 17.85 12.83 1.43
C ALA A 1116 16.72 11.79 1.54
N PRO A 1117 16.78 10.64 0.84
CA PRO A 1117 15.66 9.71 0.76
C PRO A 1117 15.37 9.01 2.09
N GLY A 1118 14.07 8.83 2.40
CA GLY A 1118 13.62 8.15 3.62
C GLY A 1118 14.11 6.70 3.76
N GLN A 1119 14.29 6.26 5.01
CA GLN A 1119 14.72 4.89 5.32
C GLN A 1119 13.53 3.93 5.41
N VAL A 1120 13.65 2.75 4.76
CA VAL A 1120 12.65 1.67 4.86
C VAL A 1120 13.15 0.59 5.84
N PRO A 1121 12.50 0.40 6.99
CA PRO A 1121 12.88 -0.64 7.94
C PRO A 1121 12.83 -2.05 7.33
N THR A 1122 13.83 -2.87 7.63
CA THR A 1122 13.92 -4.29 7.17
C THR A 1122 14.00 -4.52 5.65
N PHE A 1123 14.18 -3.48 4.82
CA PHE A 1123 14.24 -3.55 3.34
C PHE A 1123 15.01 -4.76 2.78
N TYR A 1124 16.27 -4.96 3.18
CA TYR A 1124 17.12 -6.04 2.69
C TYR A 1124 16.58 -7.43 3.06
N LEU A 1125 15.94 -7.57 4.23
CA LEU A 1125 15.35 -8.84 4.68
C LEU A 1125 14.08 -9.19 3.88
N SER A 1126 13.29 -8.17 3.49
CA SER A 1126 12.20 -8.35 2.53
C SER A 1126 12.69 -8.62 1.11
N LEU A 1127 13.81 -8.02 0.69
CA LEU A 1127 14.40 -8.20 -0.65
C LEU A 1127 14.72 -9.68 -0.93
N PHE A 1128 15.48 -10.35 -0.06
CA PHE A 1128 15.81 -11.77 -0.23
C PHE A 1128 14.58 -12.69 -0.25
N ARG A 1129 13.46 -12.30 0.38
CA ARG A 1129 12.20 -13.05 0.37
C ARG A 1129 11.28 -12.71 -0.81
N ARG A 1130 11.44 -11.55 -1.45
CA ARG A 1130 10.43 -10.96 -2.35
C ARG A 1130 11.00 -10.25 -3.60
N PHE A 1131 12.24 -10.55 -4.01
CA PHE A 1131 12.96 -9.89 -5.10
C PHE A 1131 12.09 -9.54 -6.33
N GLY A 1132 11.40 -10.54 -6.91
CA GLY A 1132 10.52 -10.34 -8.08
C GLY A 1132 9.22 -9.56 -7.85
N MET A 1133 8.78 -9.37 -6.60
CA MET A 1133 7.61 -8.52 -6.29
C MET A 1133 8.03 -7.08 -5.98
N ILE A 1134 9.19 -6.88 -5.36
CA ILE A 1134 9.77 -5.55 -5.09
C ILE A 1134 10.05 -4.78 -6.39
N LEU A 1135 10.39 -5.50 -7.45
CA LEU A 1135 10.70 -4.98 -8.78
C LEU A 1135 9.49 -4.33 -9.52
N LEU A 1136 8.25 -4.62 -9.11
CA LEU A 1136 7.02 -4.07 -9.72
C LEU A 1136 6.04 -3.39 -8.75
N SER A 1137 6.01 -3.77 -7.47
CA SER A 1137 4.94 -3.34 -6.54
C SER A 1137 5.26 -2.07 -5.75
N THR A 1138 6.54 -1.78 -5.49
CA THR A 1138 6.97 -0.73 -4.55
C THR A 1138 7.35 0.58 -5.23
N MET A 1139 6.35 1.45 -5.46
CA MET A 1139 6.52 2.82 -5.99
C MET A 1139 7.31 3.77 -5.07
N THR A 1140 7.67 3.37 -3.84
CA THR A 1140 8.63 4.12 -3.02
C THR A 1140 9.98 4.18 -3.72
N ARG A 1141 10.43 5.39 -4.07
CA ARG A 1141 11.62 5.71 -4.90
C ARG A 1141 12.88 4.92 -4.54
N PHE A 1142 13.08 4.66 -3.24
CA PHE A 1142 14.16 3.82 -2.69
C PHE A 1142 14.22 2.42 -3.31
N HIS A 1143 13.08 1.72 -3.41
CA HIS A 1143 13.02 0.35 -3.95
C HIS A 1143 13.32 0.32 -5.44
N VAL A 1144 12.78 1.27 -6.21
CA VAL A 1144 13.05 1.42 -7.66
C VAL A 1144 14.53 1.71 -7.90
N THR A 1145 15.09 2.70 -7.18
CA THR A 1145 16.50 3.10 -7.31
C THR A 1145 17.45 1.95 -6.99
N PHE A 1146 17.22 1.24 -5.87
CA PHE A 1146 18.00 0.05 -5.53
C PHE A 1146 17.91 -1.02 -6.62
N THR A 1147 16.69 -1.32 -7.08
CA THR A 1147 16.45 -2.44 -8.00
C THR A 1147 17.15 -2.23 -9.34
N LEU A 1148 17.10 -1.01 -9.87
CA LEU A 1148 17.77 -0.67 -11.13
C LEU A 1148 19.30 -0.68 -10.97
N LEU A 1149 19.85 -0.10 -9.90
CA LEU A 1149 21.30 -0.16 -9.63
C LEU A 1149 21.79 -1.58 -9.34
N ALA A 1150 21.00 -2.43 -8.68
CA ALA A 1150 21.32 -3.84 -8.47
C ALA A 1150 21.30 -4.63 -9.80
N ALA A 1151 20.30 -4.41 -10.66
CA ALA A 1151 20.26 -4.98 -12.00
C ALA A 1151 21.45 -4.51 -12.87
N GLN A 1152 21.84 -3.23 -12.74
CA GLN A 1152 22.99 -2.63 -13.41
C GLN A 1152 24.32 -3.24 -12.93
N VAL A 1153 24.49 -3.46 -11.62
CA VAL A 1153 25.64 -4.18 -11.03
C VAL A 1153 25.69 -5.62 -11.53
N ILE A 1154 24.57 -6.36 -11.49
CA ILE A 1154 24.50 -7.75 -11.97
C ILE A 1154 24.80 -7.84 -13.48
N GLY A 1155 24.24 -6.94 -14.28
CA GLY A 1155 24.50 -6.86 -15.72
C GLY A 1155 25.96 -6.52 -16.05
N SER A 1156 26.61 -5.70 -15.22
CA SER A 1156 28.03 -5.36 -15.37
C SER A 1156 28.91 -6.58 -15.09
N ILE A 1157 28.65 -7.29 -13.98
CA ILE A 1157 29.33 -8.54 -13.62
C ILE A 1157 29.11 -9.59 -14.72
N ALA A 1158 27.86 -9.76 -15.19
CA ALA A 1158 27.54 -10.68 -16.28
C ALA A 1158 28.26 -10.31 -17.59
N THR A 1159 28.41 -9.02 -17.91
CA THR A 1159 29.16 -8.55 -19.10
C THR A 1159 30.65 -8.86 -18.98
N ILE A 1160 31.25 -8.64 -17.81
CA ILE A 1160 32.66 -8.96 -17.53
C ILE A 1160 32.88 -10.48 -17.64
N LEU A 1161 32.04 -11.29 -16.99
CA LEU A 1161 32.12 -12.75 -17.04
C LEU A 1161 31.90 -13.29 -18.46
N ALA A 1162 30.87 -12.84 -19.16
CA ALA A 1162 30.59 -13.27 -20.53
C ALA A 1162 31.73 -12.92 -21.51
N ARG A 1163 32.46 -11.82 -21.26
CA ARG A 1163 33.67 -11.49 -22.03
C ARG A 1163 34.86 -12.37 -21.65
N ALA A 1164 35.00 -12.75 -20.38
CA ALA A 1164 36.04 -13.66 -19.90
C ALA A 1164 35.83 -15.11 -20.37
N THR A 1165 34.58 -15.53 -20.59
CA THR A 1165 34.22 -16.84 -21.16
C THR A 1165 34.01 -16.82 -22.68
N ALA A 1166 34.27 -15.70 -23.36
CA ALA A 1166 34.12 -15.62 -24.82
C ALA A 1166 35.30 -16.32 -25.53
N PRO A 1167 35.06 -17.19 -26.53
CA PRO A 1167 36.11 -17.93 -27.23
C PRO A 1167 36.99 -17.03 -28.11
N ASP A 1168 38.02 -16.50 -27.46
CA ASP A 1168 39.33 -16.07 -27.93
C ASP A 1168 39.54 -14.97 -29.00
N LYS A 1169 40.73 -14.37 -28.90
CA LYS A 1169 41.31 -13.16 -29.50
C LYS A 1169 41.01 -12.77 -30.97
N LEU A 1170 40.44 -13.62 -31.82
CA LEU A 1170 40.33 -13.36 -33.28
C LEU A 1170 39.13 -12.49 -33.71
N GLY A 1171 38.39 -11.94 -32.75
CA GLY A 1171 37.15 -11.19 -32.98
C GLY A 1171 35.92 -12.00 -32.53
N PRO A 1172 34.69 -11.49 -32.73
CA PRO A 1172 33.50 -12.30 -32.48
C PRO A 1172 33.39 -13.40 -33.53
N GLY A 1173 33.81 -14.62 -33.17
CA GLY A 1173 33.46 -15.82 -33.93
C GLY A 1173 31.95 -15.92 -34.06
N ASP A 1174 31.45 -16.32 -35.23
CA ASP A 1174 30.05 -16.07 -35.60
C ASP A 1174 29.05 -16.70 -34.62
N VAL A 1175 28.36 -15.84 -33.87
CA VAL A 1175 27.33 -16.19 -32.89
C VAL A 1175 25.95 -16.25 -33.56
N PHE A 1176 25.81 -15.81 -34.81
CA PHE A 1176 24.59 -16.00 -35.58
C PHE A 1176 24.55 -17.40 -36.23
N PRO A 1177 23.35 -17.96 -36.46
CA PRO A 1177 23.18 -19.20 -37.21
C PRO A 1177 23.36 -18.95 -38.71
N ASP A 1178 24.54 -19.26 -39.24
CA ASP A 1178 24.77 -19.28 -40.69
C ASP A 1178 24.04 -20.48 -41.33
N PHE A 1179 22.85 -20.20 -41.85
CA PHE A 1179 22.07 -21.13 -42.65
C PHE A 1179 22.49 -21.20 -44.12
N SER A 1180 23.43 -20.36 -44.58
CA SER A 1180 23.97 -20.47 -45.95
C SER A 1180 24.87 -21.72 -46.09
N ALA A 1181 25.59 -22.09 -45.03
CA ALA A 1181 26.25 -23.39 -44.92
C ALA A 1181 25.29 -24.60 -44.74
N GLY A 1182 23.98 -24.37 -44.68
CA GLY A 1182 22.93 -25.39 -44.59
C GLY A 1182 22.23 -25.45 -43.22
N VAL A 1183 21.09 -26.16 -43.16
CA VAL A 1183 20.22 -26.19 -41.97
C VAL A 1183 20.93 -26.71 -40.72
N ALA A 1184 21.74 -27.77 -40.86
CA ALA A 1184 22.52 -28.34 -39.77
C ALA A 1184 23.60 -27.38 -39.23
N ALA A 1185 24.21 -26.56 -40.09
CA ALA A 1185 25.23 -25.59 -39.70
C ALA A 1185 24.63 -24.44 -38.86
N GLY A 1186 23.47 -23.91 -39.25
CA GLY A 1186 22.75 -22.90 -38.47
C GLY A 1186 22.21 -23.45 -37.14
N LEU A 1187 21.67 -24.67 -37.13
CA LEU A 1187 21.20 -25.31 -35.89
C LEU A 1187 22.36 -25.69 -34.94
N GLY A 1188 23.55 -25.99 -35.46
CA GLY A 1188 24.74 -26.33 -34.67
C GLY A 1188 25.27 -25.21 -33.76
N LYS A 1189 24.82 -23.96 -33.93
CA LYS A 1189 25.20 -22.81 -33.10
C LYS A 1189 24.49 -22.80 -31.72
N ALA A 1190 24.73 -23.82 -30.89
CA ALA A 1190 24.07 -24.02 -29.60
C ALA A 1190 24.00 -22.75 -28.73
N ASN A 1191 25.09 -21.96 -28.67
CA ASN A 1191 25.17 -20.72 -27.89
C ASN A 1191 24.10 -19.68 -28.28
N PHE A 1192 23.74 -19.58 -29.57
CA PHE A 1192 22.67 -18.71 -30.05
C PHE A 1192 21.31 -19.15 -29.50
N TRP A 1193 21.00 -20.43 -29.66
CA TRP A 1193 19.72 -21.02 -29.26
C TRP A 1193 19.52 -21.00 -27.75
N VAL A 1194 20.59 -21.22 -26.96
CA VAL A 1194 20.58 -21.09 -25.50
C VAL A 1194 20.31 -19.64 -25.08
N CYS A 1195 21.00 -18.66 -25.66
CA CYS A 1195 20.75 -17.24 -25.37
C CYS A 1195 19.32 -16.81 -25.76
N LEU A 1196 18.83 -17.22 -26.93
CA LEU A 1196 17.47 -16.94 -27.39
C LEU A 1196 16.42 -17.58 -26.45
N LEU A 1197 16.64 -18.82 -26.02
CA LEU A 1197 15.78 -19.51 -25.06
C LEU A 1197 15.78 -18.80 -23.71
N PHE A 1198 16.90 -18.29 -23.22
CA PHE A 1198 16.94 -17.45 -22.01
C PHE A 1198 16.18 -16.13 -22.19
N MET A 1199 16.34 -15.42 -23.32
CA MET A 1199 15.59 -14.19 -23.60
C MET A 1199 14.07 -14.42 -23.64
N LEU A 1200 13.62 -15.50 -24.27
CA LEU A 1200 12.20 -15.90 -24.28
C LEU A 1200 11.72 -16.33 -22.89
N SER A 1201 12.53 -17.10 -22.16
CA SER A 1201 12.22 -17.55 -20.79
C SER A 1201 12.08 -16.38 -19.82
N ILE A 1202 12.91 -15.33 -19.95
CA ILE A 1202 12.77 -14.09 -19.15
C ILE A 1202 11.41 -13.43 -19.38
N ASN A 1203 10.93 -13.37 -20.63
CA ASN A 1203 9.60 -12.82 -20.92
C ASN A 1203 8.48 -13.66 -20.30
N VAL A 1204 8.56 -14.99 -20.38
CA VAL A 1204 7.60 -15.90 -19.71
C VAL A 1204 7.64 -15.76 -18.19
N LEU A 1205 8.84 -15.64 -17.60
CA LEU A 1205 9.04 -15.44 -16.17
C LEU A 1205 8.47 -14.11 -15.70
N CYS A 1206 8.69 -13.03 -16.46
CA CYS A 1206 8.08 -11.72 -16.22
C CYS A 1206 6.55 -11.79 -16.29
N ILE A 1207 5.97 -12.47 -17.28
CA ILE A 1207 4.51 -12.68 -17.37
C ILE A 1207 4.00 -13.48 -16.17
N PHE A 1208 4.73 -14.49 -15.69
CA PHE A 1208 4.36 -15.27 -14.52
C PHE A 1208 4.40 -14.46 -13.21
N PHE A 1209 5.47 -13.68 -12.98
CA PHE A 1209 5.57 -12.80 -11.82
C PHE A 1209 4.53 -11.67 -11.88
N TYR A 1210 4.33 -11.05 -13.05
CA TYR A 1210 3.30 -10.04 -13.29
C TYR A 1210 1.89 -10.60 -13.06
N ARG A 1211 1.60 -11.83 -13.49
CA ARG A 1211 0.34 -12.53 -13.18
C ARG A 1211 0.15 -12.73 -11.68
N LYS A 1212 1.19 -13.20 -10.97
CA LYS A 1212 1.15 -13.39 -9.50
C LYS A 1212 0.95 -12.05 -8.77
N GLU A 1213 1.45 -10.96 -9.32
CA GLU A 1213 1.39 -9.62 -8.75
C GLU A 1213 0.06 -8.89 -9.07
N GLN A 1214 -0.46 -9.00 -10.30
CA GLN A 1214 -1.77 -8.42 -10.66
C GLN A 1214 -2.91 -9.11 -9.90
N LEU A 1215 -2.83 -10.42 -9.68
CA LEU A 1215 -3.76 -11.14 -8.78
C LEU A 1215 -3.63 -10.75 -7.30
N ALA A 1216 -2.63 -9.94 -6.95
CA ALA A 1216 -2.39 -9.41 -5.60
C ALA A 1216 -2.60 -7.88 -5.49
N LYS A 1217 -2.75 -7.18 -6.62
CA LYS A 1217 -3.26 -5.82 -6.72
C LYS A 1217 -4.79 -5.81 -6.45
N PRO A 1218 -5.38 -4.65 -6.12
CA PRO A 1218 -6.83 -4.53 -5.86
C PRO A 1218 -7.68 -4.97 -7.07
#